data_AF-A0A6A5XTY1-F1
#
_entry.id   AF-A0A6A5XTY1-F1
#
_cell.length_a   1.000
_cell.length_b   1.000
_cell.length_c   1.000
_cell.angle_alpha   90.00
_cell.angle_beta   90.00
_cell.angle_gamma   90.00
#
_symmetry.space_group_name_H-M   'P 1'
#
loop_
_entity.id
_entity.type
_entity.pdbx_description
1 polymer ?
#
loop_
_entity_poly.entity_id
_entity_poly.type
_entity_poly.pdbx_seq_one_letter_code
_entity_poly.pdbx_strand_id
1 'polypeptide(L)'
;MTSPPLTAAQTHALFDVLIHHQLYSEIEAFKYPKAITTYGYPFRKEDGVQTTSPLLQNMVNKFALQLPGLKDISLEFWQEKVKALVMKLGEAELSESYDKGAIGARKALATAISALLEYVARGMLGGYPVGQSESGTSEDNEYDRSKPEDLLRAWDDAMREAIYGNLLDEAFKKTGETGNLEDHSSLIQAAHEYIILNLASFLHHTFIMSPDGQYMIRLIENVHRLIPYGLVRQTLRVGNAATMINGMVRLVLTKISVTAVTNWFGLTNNANDGMNLMQQILSTVMAWDTSEFQRRAQKLESQRDAPERKVFKAIKSYVYAPRDQHEAARNISIAESKSIIAVILTTAETPIELESLTEHQHDIAMEYYSTLLSIRDREELTKIFCKMQPDLLTSALRDLVSAFDPVIRNVHNAVNLSDTITDAENFLNDLIKISKPKKLHSRNNSGSRPSSKSNSRSTSPHHNPDQDTETPASITDSLSGYHPDSIPKVEDYVQLLRKHAPSCHKFLHQVCKNAPELANQYLVYAKDIASEFRVHDPDVLAASSDDRGEAAAGNMTAPLHAIFSSLPADKQKDLTAQLDQHAKHLQHLKSTSRSRLKTILVSSPSTATSTTTSYDNNTTKDKDDLTNRHPPATSPPTSPKAPHAKGTTHGPGMYLSRWHALLDSTLITPATIHGPVRRGYEVKGELDGKGLKTDTLIARGAAHRRLGSRERKSGGVDTVNVAEGTGDSLERRERKRDCAEEEKTEKVWKAMQDGWVGVCRGLEVMGD
;
A
#
# COMPACT_ATOMS: atom_id res chain seq x y z
N MET A 1 -24.27 -25.59 -33.07
CA MET A 1 -24.96 -25.68 -31.76
C MET A 1 -24.38 -24.58 -30.89
N THR A 2 -25.19 -23.61 -30.48
CA THR A 2 -24.76 -22.51 -29.59
C THR A 2 -24.51 -23.08 -28.20
N SER A 3 -23.35 -22.78 -27.59
CA SER A 3 -23.08 -23.18 -26.21
C SER A 3 -24.09 -22.50 -25.27
N PRO A 4 -24.42 -23.13 -24.12
CA PRO A 4 -25.27 -22.49 -23.12
C PRO A 4 -24.65 -21.16 -22.63
N PRO A 5 -25.47 -20.19 -22.20
CA PRO A 5 -24.99 -18.93 -21.63
C PRO A 5 -24.17 -19.19 -20.36
N LEU A 6 -23.27 -18.26 -20.03
CA LEU A 6 -22.47 -18.34 -18.80
C LEU A 6 -23.38 -18.34 -17.57
N THR A 7 -23.04 -19.17 -16.59
CA THR A 7 -23.68 -19.13 -15.26
C THR A 7 -23.33 -17.81 -14.53
N ALA A 8 -24.06 -17.49 -13.45
CA ALA A 8 -23.76 -16.31 -12.64
C ALA A 8 -22.33 -16.33 -12.08
N ALA A 9 -21.89 -17.46 -11.51
CA ALA A 9 -20.52 -17.65 -11.04
C ALA A 9 -19.47 -17.48 -12.14
N GLN A 10 -19.70 -18.05 -13.33
CA GLN A 10 -18.78 -17.89 -14.47
C GLN A 10 -18.74 -16.46 -14.98
N THR A 11 -19.88 -15.77 -14.99
CA THR A 11 -19.99 -14.37 -15.42
C THR A 11 -19.25 -13.45 -14.43
N HIS A 12 -19.43 -13.68 -13.13
CA HIS A 12 -18.68 -12.98 -12.08
C HIS A 12 -17.17 -13.24 -12.20
N ALA A 13 -16.76 -14.50 -12.40
CA ALA A 13 -15.36 -14.85 -12.60
C ALA A 13 -14.77 -14.18 -13.83
N LEU A 14 -15.51 -14.12 -14.95
CA LEU A 14 -15.08 -13.44 -16.16
C LEU A 14 -14.90 -11.94 -15.90
N PHE A 15 -15.89 -11.30 -15.28
CA PHE A 15 -15.83 -9.88 -14.95
C PHE A 15 -14.64 -9.56 -14.05
N ASP A 16 -14.41 -10.39 -13.03
CA ASP A 16 -13.29 -10.26 -12.11
C ASP A 16 -11.94 -10.32 -12.84
N VAL A 17 -11.75 -11.28 -13.75
CA VAL A 17 -10.53 -11.43 -14.56
C VAL A 17 -10.32 -10.23 -15.47
N LEU A 18 -11.37 -9.77 -16.16
CA LEU A 18 -11.27 -8.68 -17.12
C LEU A 18 -10.89 -7.35 -16.43
N ILE A 19 -11.49 -7.05 -15.28
CA ILE A 19 -11.15 -5.84 -14.51
C ILE A 19 -9.74 -5.93 -13.96
N HIS A 20 -9.35 -7.08 -13.41
CA HIS A 20 -8.03 -7.29 -12.83
C HIS A 20 -6.90 -7.01 -13.83
N HIS A 21 -6.96 -7.66 -15.00
CA HIS A 21 -5.92 -7.54 -16.02
C HIS A 21 -5.97 -6.21 -16.76
N GLN A 22 -7.17 -5.69 -17.10
CA GLN A 22 -7.29 -4.38 -17.76
C GLN A 22 -6.71 -3.29 -16.88
N LEU A 23 -7.15 -3.19 -15.62
CA LEU A 23 -6.74 -2.10 -14.73
C LEU A 23 -5.24 -2.15 -14.43
N TYR A 24 -4.70 -3.34 -14.19
CA TYR A 24 -3.26 -3.48 -13.97
C TYR A 24 -2.46 -3.06 -15.22
N SER A 25 -2.92 -3.44 -16.42
CA SER A 25 -2.27 -3.06 -17.68
C SER A 25 -2.31 -1.54 -17.94
N GLU A 26 -3.42 -0.86 -17.61
CA GLU A 26 -3.54 0.59 -17.73
C GLU A 26 -2.57 1.31 -16.76
N ILE A 27 -2.45 0.84 -15.53
CA ILE A 27 -1.49 1.37 -14.54
C ILE A 27 -0.05 1.14 -15.02
N GLU A 28 0.24 -0.04 -15.56
CA GLU A 28 1.56 -0.39 -16.07
C GLU A 28 1.96 0.46 -17.30
N ALA A 29 1.00 0.86 -18.13
CA ALA A 29 1.25 1.68 -19.31
C ALA A 29 1.96 3.01 -18.97
N PHE A 30 1.78 3.56 -17.77
CA PHE A 30 2.45 4.79 -17.31
C PHE A 30 3.97 4.66 -17.15
N LYS A 31 4.55 3.46 -17.35
CA LYS A 31 5.99 3.28 -17.62
C LYS A 31 6.44 4.02 -18.90
N TYR A 32 5.50 4.32 -19.80
CA TYR A 32 5.75 4.92 -21.10
C TYR A 32 5.17 6.33 -21.19
N PRO A 33 5.91 7.30 -21.77
CA PRO A 33 5.41 8.67 -21.97
C PRO A 33 4.11 8.74 -22.77
N LYS A 34 3.88 7.77 -23.67
CA LYS A 34 2.69 7.71 -24.53
C LYS A 34 1.38 7.45 -23.78
N ALA A 35 1.43 6.88 -22.57
CA ALA A 35 0.21 6.57 -21.82
C ALA A 35 -0.61 7.83 -21.56
N ILE A 36 0.01 8.91 -21.07
CA ILE A 36 -0.71 10.14 -20.76
C ILE A 36 -1.16 10.91 -22.01
N THR A 37 -0.49 10.75 -23.15
CA THR A 37 -0.92 11.38 -24.42
C THR A 37 -2.12 10.68 -25.04
N THR A 38 -2.39 9.44 -24.66
CA THR A 38 -3.52 8.63 -25.14
C THR A 38 -4.55 8.32 -24.04
N TYR A 39 -4.45 8.98 -22.89
CA TYR A 39 -5.32 8.75 -21.73
C TYR A 39 -6.75 9.31 -21.94
N GLY A 40 -6.88 10.45 -22.60
CA GLY A 40 -8.15 11.16 -22.77
C GLY A 40 -8.44 12.18 -21.67
N TYR A 41 -9.64 12.75 -21.69
CA TYR A 41 -10.07 13.83 -20.78
C TYR A 41 -9.85 13.45 -19.30
N PRO A 42 -9.29 14.33 -18.45
CA PRO A 42 -9.09 15.78 -18.65
C PRO A 42 -7.84 16.15 -19.47
N PHE A 43 -7.03 15.17 -19.85
CA PHE A 43 -5.87 15.37 -20.71
C PHE A 43 -6.27 15.44 -22.18
N ARG A 44 -5.52 16.22 -22.96
CA ARG A 44 -5.71 16.26 -24.41
C ARG A 44 -5.08 15.05 -25.07
N LYS A 45 -5.90 14.32 -25.85
CA LYS A 45 -5.47 13.32 -26.84
C LYS A 45 -5.70 13.83 -28.26
N GLU A 46 -5.11 13.17 -29.25
CA GLU A 46 -5.33 13.49 -30.67
C GLU A 46 -6.74 13.06 -31.13
N ASP A 47 -7.30 13.81 -32.07
CA ASP A 47 -8.65 13.55 -32.60
C ASP A 47 -8.70 12.19 -33.31
N GLY A 48 -9.76 11.42 -33.04
CA GLY A 48 -9.94 10.07 -33.58
C GLY A 48 -9.09 8.98 -32.92
N VAL A 49 -8.15 9.32 -32.02
CA VAL A 49 -7.40 8.35 -31.21
C VAL A 49 -8.26 7.92 -30.02
N GLN A 50 -8.42 6.62 -29.81
CA GLN A 50 -9.17 6.07 -28.68
C GLN A 50 -8.35 6.10 -27.39
N THR A 51 -9.02 6.21 -26.24
CA THR A 51 -8.33 6.08 -24.95
C THR A 51 -7.68 4.71 -24.80
N THR A 52 -6.44 4.69 -24.28
CA THR A 52 -5.76 3.45 -23.88
C THR A 52 -5.92 3.15 -22.39
N SER A 53 -6.58 4.03 -21.64
CA SER A 53 -6.81 3.88 -20.20
C SER A 53 -8.28 4.15 -19.80
N PRO A 54 -9.26 3.50 -20.44
CA PRO A 54 -10.68 3.78 -20.24
C PRO A 54 -11.14 3.59 -18.79
N LEU A 55 -10.66 2.58 -18.06
CA LEU A 55 -11.09 2.36 -16.68
C LEU A 55 -10.56 3.45 -15.75
N LEU A 56 -9.26 3.76 -15.84
CA LEU A 56 -8.66 4.85 -15.07
C LEU A 56 -9.27 6.20 -15.44
N GLN A 57 -9.48 6.47 -16.73
CA GLN A 57 -10.09 7.71 -17.20
C GLN A 57 -11.48 7.88 -16.60
N ASN A 58 -12.31 6.84 -16.67
CA ASN A 58 -13.67 6.88 -16.15
C ASN A 58 -13.68 7.10 -14.62
N MET A 59 -12.80 6.42 -13.88
CA MET A 59 -12.62 6.64 -12.44
C MET A 59 -12.17 8.07 -12.10
N VAL A 60 -11.21 8.64 -12.83
CA VAL A 60 -10.79 10.03 -12.62
C VAL A 60 -11.95 11.00 -12.87
N ASN A 61 -12.76 10.76 -13.90
CA ASN A 61 -13.88 11.63 -14.26
C ASN A 61 -15.04 11.58 -13.27
N LYS A 62 -15.44 10.38 -12.87
CA LYS A 62 -16.57 10.18 -11.95
C LYS A 62 -16.22 10.53 -10.50
N PHE A 63 -14.99 10.24 -10.08
CA PHE A 63 -14.61 10.36 -8.67
C PHE A 63 -13.69 11.56 -8.43
N ALA A 64 -12.54 11.66 -9.12
CA ALA A 64 -11.58 12.71 -8.81
C ALA A 64 -12.06 14.09 -9.27
N LEU A 65 -12.54 14.24 -10.51
CA LEU A 65 -12.94 15.53 -11.08
C LEU A 65 -14.25 16.07 -10.50
N GLN A 66 -15.04 15.28 -9.77
CA GLN A 66 -16.24 15.75 -9.07
C GLN A 66 -15.95 16.26 -7.66
N LEU A 67 -14.72 16.06 -7.15
CA LEU A 67 -14.33 16.46 -5.80
C LEU A 67 -14.45 18.00 -5.62
N PRO A 68 -15.09 18.48 -4.54
CA PRO A 68 -15.12 19.90 -4.21
C PRO A 68 -13.71 20.51 -4.15
N GLY A 69 -13.49 21.60 -4.89
CA GLY A 69 -12.18 22.22 -5.09
C GLY A 69 -11.47 21.74 -6.36
N LEU A 70 -11.43 20.43 -6.64
CA LEU A 70 -10.76 19.92 -7.85
C LEU A 70 -11.59 20.12 -9.11
N LYS A 71 -12.92 20.07 -9.00
CA LYS A 71 -13.85 20.25 -10.14
C LYS A 71 -13.72 21.59 -10.86
N ASP A 72 -13.22 22.62 -10.16
CA ASP A 72 -13.12 23.99 -10.66
C ASP A 72 -11.71 24.32 -11.21
N ILE A 73 -10.79 23.34 -11.21
CA ILE A 73 -9.43 23.54 -11.71
C ILE A 73 -9.41 23.65 -13.24
N SER A 74 -8.58 24.52 -13.79
CA SER A 74 -8.52 24.75 -15.23
C SER A 74 -8.00 23.54 -16.00
N LEU A 75 -8.39 23.41 -17.26
CA LEU A 75 -7.83 22.38 -18.15
C LEU A 75 -6.33 22.57 -18.39
N GLU A 76 -5.82 23.80 -18.30
CA GLU A 76 -4.38 24.10 -18.39
C GLU A 76 -3.57 23.34 -17.33
N PHE A 77 -4.08 23.26 -16.10
CA PHE A 77 -3.45 22.48 -15.03
C PHE A 77 -3.25 21.02 -15.45
N TRP A 78 -4.28 20.38 -16.02
CA TRP A 78 -4.20 19.00 -16.47
C TRP A 78 -3.35 18.84 -17.72
N GLN A 79 -3.63 19.65 -18.75
CA GLN A 79 -3.10 19.46 -20.11
C GLN A 79 -1.68 19.99 -20.29
N GLU A 80 -1.26 20.98 -19.51
CA GLU A 80 0.08 21.55 -19.59
C GLU A 80 0.96 21.09 -18.43
N LYS A 81 0.47 21.19 -17.19
CA LYS A 81 1.31 20.96 -15.99
C LYS A 81 1.37 19.48 -15.63
N VAL A 82 0.24 18.85 -15.33
CA VAL A 82 0.18 17.43 -14.93
C VAL A 82 0.62 16.53 -16.08
N LYS A 83 0.15 16.78 -17.32
CA LYS A 83 0.57 16.04 -18.51
C LYS A 83 2.08 16.05 -18.68
N ALA A 84 2.71 17.23 -18.62
CA ALA A 84 4.16 17.33 -18.79
C ALA A 84 4.92 16.63 -17.66
N LEU A 85 4.48 16.76 -16.40
CA LEU A 85 5.09 16.04 -15.27
C LEU A 85 5.02 14.52 -15.46
N VAL A 86 3.85 13.99 -15.82
CA VAL A 86 3.66 12.55 -16.05
C VAL A 86 4.45 12.08 -17.27
N MET A 87 4.49 12.86 -18.36
CA MET A 87 5.34 12.57 -19.53
C MET A 87 6.81 12.47 -19.13
N LYS A 88 7.32 13.43 -18.35
CA LYS A 88 8.72 13.42 -17.89
C LYS A 88 9.05 12.25 -16.97
N LEU A 89 8.12 11.86 -16.09
CA LEU A 89 8.26 10.64 -15.30
C LEU A 89 8.30 9.38 -16.18
N GLY A 90 7.46 9.35 -17.23
CA GLY A 90 7.52 8.33 -18.25
C GLY A 90 8.86 8.32 -18.97
N GLU A 91 9.41 9.48 -19.35
CA GLU A 91 10.69 9.59 -20.08
C GLU A 91 11.90 9.19 -19.23
N ALA A 92 11.87 9.44 -17.91
CA ALA A 92 12.94 9.09 -16.99
C ALA A 92 13.26 7.59 -16.92
N GLU A 93 12.28 6.74 -17.29
CA GLU A 93 12.45 5.28 -17.34
C GLU A 93 12.99 4.73 -16.01
N LEU A 94 12.23 4.95 -14.94
CA LEU A 94 12.59 4.40 -13.63
C LEU A 94 12.69 2.87 -13.71
N SER A 95 13.69 2.34 -13.02
CA SER A 95 14.15 0.96 -13.16
C SER A 95 13.15 -0.10 -12.68
N GLU A 96 13.05 -1.21 -13.43
CA GLU A 96 12.05 -2.26 -13.21
C GLU A 96 12.51 -3.36 -12.24
N SER A 97 11.56 -4.10 -11.67
CA SER A 97 11.86 -5.24 -10.78
C SER A 97 12.64 -6.35 -11.48
N TYR A 98 12.43 -6.52 -12.79
CA TYR A 98 13.21 -7.46 -13.59
C TYR A 98 14.71 -7.14 -13.54
N ASP A 99 15.06 -5.87 -13.77
CA ASP A 99 16.44 -5.39 -13.86
C ASP A 99 17.12 -5.38 -12.49
N LYS A 100 16.38 -5.02 -11.44
CA LYS A 100 16.89 -5.04 -10.06
C LYS A 100 17.10 -6.45 -9.51
N GLY A 101 16.55 -7.48 -10.13
CA GLY A 101 16.58 -8.85 -9.62
C GLY A 101 15.73 -9.06 -8.36
N ALA A 102 14.85 -8.12 -8.03
CA ALA A 102 14.02 -8.10 -6.82
C ALA A 102 12.74 -7.28 -7.02
N ILE A 103 11.72 -7.54 -6.18
CA ILE A 103 10.50 -6.70 -6.16
C ILE A 103 10.85 -5.33 -5.61
N GLY A 104 10.62 -4.29 -6.40
CA GLY A 104 10.91 -2.91 -6.03
C GLY A 104 9.67 -2.15 -5.54
N ALA A 105 9.88 -1.12 -4.73
CA ALA A 105 8.84 -0.30 -4.12
C ALA A 105 7.79 0.21 -5.12
N ARG A 106 8.20 0.61 -6.32
CA ARG A 106 7.28 1.08 -7.37
C ARG A 106 6.33 -0.03 -7.86
N LYS A 107 6.83 -1.26 -8.02
CA LYS A 107 6.00 -2.43 -8.39
C LYS A 107 5.08 -2.81 -7.23
N ALA A 108 5.60 -2.80 -6.00
CA ALA A 108 4.79 -3.07 -4.81
C ALA A 108 3.63 -2.06 -4.65
N LEU A 109 3.92 -0.77 -4.81
CA LEU A 109 2.91 0.29 -4.74
C LEU A 109 1.91 0.22 -5.89
N ALA A 110 2.37 0.05 -7.14
CA ALA A 110 1.49 -0.03 -8.30
C ALA A 110 0.51 -1.20 -8.22
N THR A 111 0.99 -2.37 -7.78
CA THR A 111 0.14 -3.56 -7.60
C THR A 111 -0.80 -3.44 -6.41
N ALA A 112 -0.40 -2.78 -5.32
CA ALA A 112 -1.28 -2.45 -4.20
C ALA A 112 -2.42 -1.53 -4.63
N ILE A 113 -2.10 -0.46 -5.35
CA ILE A 113 -3.08 0.50 -5.88
C ILE A 113 -4.02 -0.20 -6.87
N SER A 114 -3.50 -1.03 -7.77
CA SER A 114 -4.32 -1.83 -8.70
C SER A 114 -5.33 -2.67 -7.94
N ALA A 115 -4.87 -3.46 -6.95
CA ALA A 115 -5.73 -4.35 -6.18
C ALA A 115 -6.84 -3.61 -5.41
N LEU A 116 -6.59 -2.37 -4.96
CA LEU A 116 -7.60 -1.52 -4.32
C LEU A 116 -8.57 -0.93 -5.33
N LEU A 117 -8.07 -0.36 -6.43
CA LEU A 117 -8.89 0.26 -7.47
C LEU A 117 -9.78 -0.74 -8.21
N GLU A 118 -9.45 -2.04 -8.21
CA GLU A 118 -10.33 -3.06 -8.76
C GLU A 118 -11.71 -3.10 -8.08
N TYR A 119 -11.80 -2.80 -6.78
CA TYR A 119 -13.10 -2.74 -6.07
C TYR A 119 -13.94 -1.56 -6.56
N VAL A 120 -13.30 -0.42 -6.77
CA VAL A 120 -13.93 0.77 -7.33
C VAL A 120 -14.41 0.48 -8.75
N ALA A 121 -13.55 -0.09 -9.60
CA ALA A 121 -13.89 -0.43 -10.98
C ALA A 121 -15.03 -1.46 -11.08
N ARG A 122 -15.00 -2.52 -10.26
CA ARG A 122 -16.07 -3.53 -10.21
C ARG A 122 -17.38 -2.93 -9.74
N GLY A 123 -17.34 -2.06 -8.72
CA GLY A 123 -18.53 -1.39 -8.21
C GLY A 123 -19.12 -0.36 -9.18
N MET A 124 -18.26 0.43 -9.83
CA MET A 124 -18.65 1.44 -10.82
C MET A 124 -19.28 0.82 -12.07
N LEU A 125 -18.75 -0.32 -12.54
CA LEU A 125 -19.26 -0.97 -13.76
C LEU A 125 -20.35 -1.99 -13.47
N GLY A 126 -20.20 -2.80 -12.43
CA GLY A 126 -21.17 -3.83 -12.08
C GLY A 126 -22.34 -3.30 -11.25
N GLY A 127 -22.14 -2.26 -10.45
CA GLY A 127 -23.07 -1.85 -9.41
C GLY A 127 -22.98 -2.74 -8.17
N TYR A 128 -23.51 -2.24 -7.06
CA TYR A 128 -23.59 -2.93 -5.77
C TYR A 128 -24.97 -3.57 -5.62
N PRO A 129 -25.12 -4.86 -5.26
CA PRO A 129 -26.42 -5.52 -5.17
C PRO A 129 -27.33 -4.87 -4.11
N VAL A 130 -28.60 -4.62 -4.48
CA VAL A 130 -29.62 -4.05 -3.56
C VAL A 130 -29.88 -4.97 -2.37
N GLY A 131 -29.86 -6.29 -2.59
CA GLY A 131 -30.17 -7.31 -1.60
C GLY A 131 -31.66 -7.39 -1.25
N GLN A 132 -32.12 -8.54 -0.73
CA GLN A 132 -33.40 -8.58 -0.02
C GLN A 132 -33.17 -8.02 1.39
N SER A 133 -33.94 -6.99 1.78
CA SER A 133 -34.12 -6.67 3.19
C SER A 133 -34.77 -7.89 3.83
N GLU A 134 -34.03 -8.63 4.67
CA GLU A 134 -34.63 -9.61 5.57
C GLU A 134 -35.53 -8.83 6.54
N SER A 135 -36.77 -8.57 6.12
CA SER A 135 -37.90 -8.15 6.96
C SER A 135 -37.54 -7.24 8.13
N GLY A 136 -37.12 -6.01 7.84
CA GLY A 136 -36.89 -4.98 8.85
C GLY A 136 -36.11 -3.79 8.27
N THR A 137 -36.49 -2.57 8.65
CA THR A 137 -35.63 -1.40 8.49
C THR A 137 -34.28 -1.67 9.17
N SER A 138 -33.17 -1.37 8.50
CA SER A 138 -31.81 -1.53 9.03
C SER A 138 -31.59 -0.83 10.39
N GLU A 139 -32.47 0.12 10.72
CA GLU A 139 -32.60 0.81 12.03
C GLU A 139 -32.86 -0.13 13.22
N ASP A 140 -33.48 -1.31 13.02
CA ASP A 140 -33.81 -2.25 14.10
C ASP A 140 -32.72 -3.33 14.34
N ASN A 141 -31.71 -3.41 13.48
CA ASN A 141 -30.64 -4.41 13.60
C ASN A 141 -29.55 -3.94 14.56
N GLU A 142 -29.44 -4.59 15.72
CA GLU A 142 -28.28 -4.42 16.60
C GLU A 142 -27.09 -5.26 16.11
N TYR A 143 -25.93 -4.63 15.92
CA TYR A 143 -24.72 -5.27 15.44
C TYR A 143 -23.71 -5.43 16.58
N ASP A 144 -23.30 -6.67 16.84
CA ASP A 144 -22.30 -6.97 17.86
C ASP A 144 -20.88 -6.89 17.27
N ARG A 145 -20.13 -5.87 17.67
CA ARG A 145 -18.73 -5.65 17.23
C ARG A 145 -17.77 -6.76 17.63
N SER A 146 -18.15 -7.63 18.57
CA SER A 146 -17.35 -8.80 18.94
C SER A 146 -17.57 -10.01 18.03
N LYS A 147 -18.60 -9.96 17.16
CA LYS A 147 -18.93 -11.04 16.22
C LYS A 147 -18.46 -10.68 14.80
N PRO A 148 -17.59 -11.49 14.18
CA PRO A 148 -17.09 -11.22 12.83
C PRO A 148 -18.19 -11.22 11.75
N GLU A 149 -19.20 -12.09 11.90
CA GLU A 149 -20.31 -12.18 10.95
C GLU A 149 -21.17 -10.90 11.00
N ASP A 150 -21.39 -10.35 12.19
CA ASP A 150 -22.13 -9.10 12.36
C ASP A 150 -21.35 -7.91 11.76
N LEU A 151 -20.02 -7.88 11.88
CA LEU A 151 -19.19 -6.85 11.22
C LEU A 151 -19.26 -6.92 9.69
N LEU A 152 -19.24 -8.13 9.13
CA LEU A 152 -19.35 -8.33 7.67
C LEU A 152 -20.73 -7.92 7.17
N ARG A 153 -21.79 -8.34 7.88
CA ARG A 153 -23.16 -7.94 7.55
C ARG A 153 -23.35 -6.44 7.70
N ALA A 154 -22.84 -5.83 8.77
CA ALA A 154 -22.90 -4.39 8.98
C ALA A 154 -22.21 -3.60 7.85
N TRP A 155 -21.06 -4.08 7.36
CA TRP A 155 -20.40 -3.45 6.23
C TRP A 155 -21.26 -3.52 4.95
N ASP A 156 -21.81 -4.69 4.65
CA ASP A 156 -22.66 -4.87 3.47
C ASP A 156 -23.95 -4.03 3.55
N ASP A 157 -24.61 -4.01 4.70
CA ASP A 157 -25.80 -3.19 4.94
C ASP A 157 -25.49 -1.69 4.93
N ALA A 158 -24.35 -1.28 5.51
CA ALA A 158 -23.91 0.12 5.47
C ALA A 158 -23.65 0.60 4.04
N MET A 159 -23.03 -0.24 3.20
CA MET A 159 -22.83 0.07 1.79
C MET A 159 -24.17 0.18 1.04
N ARG A 160 -25.13 -0.72 1.30
CA ARG A 160 -26.47 -0.65 0.69
C ARG A 160 -27.21 0.62 1.09
N GLU A 161 -27.24 0.95 2.37
CA GLU A 161 -27.91 2.14 2.87
C GLU A 161 -27.20 3.43 2.45
N ALA A 162 -25.89 3.40 2.21
CA ALA A 162 -25.17 4.54 1.63
C ALA A 162 -25.51 4.76 0.14
N ILE A 163 -25.74 3.68 -0.62
CA ILE A 163 -25.98 3.71 -2.08
C ILE A 163 -27.46 3.94 -2.41
N TYR A 164 -28.35 3.22 -1.72
CA TYR A 164 -29.78 3.17 -2.01
C TYR A 164 -30.64 3.87 -0.95
N GLY A 165 -30.14 3.99 0.27
CA GLY A 165 -30.83 4.56 1.42
C GLY A 165 -30.39 5.98 1.77
N ASN A 166 -30.50 6.31 3.05
CA ASN A 166 -30.25 7.63 3.64
C ASN A 166 -29.08 7.65 4.65
N LEU A 167 -28.27 6.58 4.74
CA LEU A 167 -27.20 6.48 5.75
C LEU A 167 -26.22 7.65 5.70
N LEU A 168 -25.90 8.17 4.52
CA LEU A 168 -25.01 9.33 4.39
C LEU A 168 -25.61 10.58 5.04
N ASP A 169 -26.91 10.83 4.86
CA ASP A 169 -27.61 11.95 5.51
C ASP A 169 -27.59 11.81 7.03
N GLU A 170 -27.91 10.61 7.52
CA GLU A 170 -27.91 10.30 8.95
C GLU A 170 -26.53 10.44 9.57
N ALA A 171 -25.50 9.90 8.90
CA ALA A 171 -24.12 9.96 9.35
C ALA A 171 -23.64 11.41 9.43
N PHE A 172 -23.86 12.24 8.41
CA PHE A 172 -23.46 13.65 8.42
C PHE A 172 -24.22 14.45 9.48
N LYS A 173 -25.54 14.25 9.58
CA LYS A 173 -26.37 14.88 10.62
C LYS A 173 -25.86 14.52 12.01
N LYS A 174 -25.66 13.23 12.28
CA LYS A 174 -25.22 12.76 13.60
C LYS A 174 -23.81 13.24 13.93
N THR A 175 -22.92 13.26 12.95
CA THR A 175 -21.57 13.82 13.09
C THR A 175 -21.62 15.32 13.44
N GLY A 176 -22.61 16.07 12.96
CA GLY A 176 -22.82 17.46 13.39
C GLY A 176 -23.27 17.59 14.85
N GLU A 177 -24.02 16.61 15.36
CA GLU A 177 -24.53 16.57 16.74
C GLU A 177 -23.44 16.15 17.75
N THR A 178 -22.62 15.16 17.41
CA THR A 178 -21.62 14.56 18.31
C THR A 178 -20.33 14.19 17.59
N GLY A 179 -19.21 14.22 18.31
CA GLY A 179 -17.92 13.71 17.85
C GLY A 179 -17.54 12.35 18.44
N ASN A 180 -18.43 11.73 19.22
CA ASN A 180 -18.19 10.42 19.81
C ASN A 180 -18.82 9.35 18.94
N LEU A 181 -18.06 8.31 18.57
CA LEU A 181 -18.55 7.22 17.75
C LEU A 181 -19.66 6.42 18.45
N GLU A 182 -19.63 6.34 19.78
CA GLU A 182 -20.60 5.59 20.60
C GLU A 182 -22.02 6.13 20.49
N ASP A 183 -22.19 7.40 20.09
CA ASP A 183 -23.48 8.04 19.92
C ASP A 183 -24.10 7.77 18.53
N HIS A 184 -23.36 7.17 17.60
CA HIS A 184 -23.86 6.77 16.29
C HIS A 184 -24.60 5.43 16.33
N SER A 185 -25.36 5.10 15.29
CA SER A 185 -26.05 3.81 15.17
C SER A 185 -25.07 2.63 15.26
N SER A 186 -25.56 1.49 15.76
CA SER A 186 -24.81 0.22 15.81
C SER A 186 -24.19 -0.14 14.44
N LEU A 187 -24.91 0.15 13.35
CA LEU A 187 -24.46 -0.01 11.97
C LEU A 187 -23.18 0.79 11.67
N ILE A 188 -23.17 2.10 11.96
CA ILE A 188 -21.99 2.96 11.75
C ILE A 188 -20.83 2.51 12.62
N GLN A 189 -21.09 2.15 13.89
CA GLN A 189 -20.05 1.68 14.80
C GLN A 189 -19.39 0.38 14.30
N ALA A 190 -20.18 -0.57 13.80
CA ALA A 190 -19.69 -1.83 13.25
C ALA A 190 -18.97 -1.63 11.90
N ALA A 191 -19.50 -0.80 11.00
CA ALA A 191 -18.84 -0.46 9.74
C ALA A 191 -17.49 0.25 9.97
N HIS A 192 -17.44 1.17 10.95
CA HIS A 192 -16.20 1.82 11.37
C HIS A 192 -15.16 0.81 11.89
N GLU A 193 -15.58 -0.15 12.72
CA GLU A 193 -14.68 -1.21 13.21
C GLU A 193 -14.15 -2.07 12.04
N TYR A 194 -15.01 -2.42 11.08
CA TYR A 194 -14.58 -3.12 9.87
C TYR A 194 -13.51 -2.33 9.08
N ILE A 195 -13.67 -1.01 8.92
CA ILE A 195 -12.67 -0.14 8.28
C ILE A 195 -11.34 -0.17 9.04
N ILE A 196 -11.36 -0.06 10.37
CA ILE A 196 -10.14 -0.12 11.19
C ILE A 196 -9.38 -1.43 10.98
N LEU A 197 -10.07 -2.57 11.01
CA LEU A 197 -9.44 -3.89 10.86
C LEU A 197 -8.78 -4.08 9.49
N ASN A 198 -9.44 -3.60 8.42
CA ASN A 198 -8.88 -3.65 7.07
C ASN A 198 -7.70 -2.68 6.91
N LEU A 199 -7.81 -1.45 7.42
CA LEU A 199 -6.71 -0.47 7.36
C LEU A 199 -5.50 -0.93 8.17
N ALA A 200 -5.70 -1.50 9.36
CA ALA A 200 -4.62 -2.08 10.16
C ALA A 200 -3.90 -3.21 9.43
N SER A 201 -4.69 -4.09 8.79
CA SER A 201 -4.15 -5.18 7.98
C SER A 201 -3.35 -4.66 6.79
N PHE A 202 -3.83 -3.61 6.11
CA PHE A 202 -3.12 -2.94 5.03
C PHE A 202 -1.79 -2.31 5.49
N LEU A 203 -1.79 -1.59 6.62
CA LEU A 203 -0.59 -0.96 7.18
C LEU A 203 0.46 -2.00 7.59
N HIS A 204 0.05 -3.04 8.32
CA HIS A 204 0.91 -4.17 8.67
C HIS A 204 1.48 -4.82 7.41
N HIS A 205 0.65 -5.05 6.40
CA HIS A 205 1.11 -5.65 5.16
C HIS A 205 2.15 -4.77 4.44
N THR A 206 1.87 -3.48 4.34
CA THR A 206 2.71 -2.50 3.64
C THR A 206 4.05 -2.30 4.32
N PHE A 207 4.10 -2.20 5.65
CA PHE A 207 5.32 -1.83 6.37
C PHE A 207 6.11 -3.00 6.95
N ILE A 208 5.45 -4.15 7.20
CA ILE A 208 6.07 -5.33 7.82
C ILE A 208 6.24 -6.47 6.82
N MET A 209 5.20 -6.80 6.05
CA MET A 209 5.22 -7.97 5.16
C MET A 209 5.75 -7.69 3.75
N SER A 210 5.68 -6.45 3.29
CA SER A 210 6.24 -6.02 2.01
C SER A 210 7.79 -6.08 2.07
N PRO A 211 8.47 -6.53 1.00
CA PRO A 211 9.93 -6.57 0.94
C PRO A 211 10.60 -5.23 1.28
N ASP A 212 9.97 -4.12 0.88
CA ASP A 212 10.51 -2.76 1.04
C ASP A 212 9.90 -2.00 2.23
N GLY A 213 9.10 -2.64 3.06
CA GLY A 213 8.34 -1.96 4.13
C GLY A 213 9.23 -1.17 5.09
N GLN A 214 10.36 -1.74 5.51
CA GLN A 214 11.32 -1.06 6.39
C GLN A 214 12.05 0.10 5.72
N TYR A 215 12.30 -0.01 4.41
CA TYR A 215 12.83 1.10 3.64
C TYR A 215 11.81 2.25 3.53
N MET A 216 10.54 1.94 3.27
CA MET A 216 9.46 2.92 3.24
C MET A 216 9.31 3.65 4.58
N ILE A 217 9.37 2.93 5.70
CA ILE A 217 9.31 3.54 7.04
C ILE A 217 10.47 4.51 7.27
N ARG A 218 11.68 4.15 6.83
CA ARG A 218 12.83 5.05 6.93
C ARG A 218 12.67 6.29 6.04
N LEU A 219 12.15 6.15 4.82
CA LEU A 219 11.86 7.31 3.97
C LEU A 219 10.84 8.24 4.63
N ILE A 220 9.76 7.67 5.16
CA ILE A 220 8.73 8.42 5.90
C ILE A 220 9.37 9.13 7.10
N GLU A 221 10.22 8.45 7.87
CA GLU A 221 10.93 9.05 9.00
C GLU A 221 11.85 10.19 8.58
N ASN A 222 12.62 10.03 7.50
CA ASN A 222 13.54 11.04 7.01
C ASN A 222 12.78 12.29 6.54
N VAL A 223 11.65 12.13 5.85
CA VAL A 223 10.78 13.25 5.45
C VAL A 223 10.15 13.89 6.69
N HIS A 224 9.60 13.09 7.59
CA HIS A 224 8.92 13.54 8.81
C HIS A 224 9.82 14.41 9.69
N ARG A 225 11.10 14.03 9.85
CA ARG A 225 12.10 14.79 10.61
C ARG A 225 12.41 16.17 10.03
N LEU A 226 12.23 16.36 8.72
CA LEU A 226 12.54 17.61 8.03
C LEU A 226 11.35 18.59 7.99
N ILE A 227 10.15 18.16 8.38
CA ILE A 227 8.96 19.03 8.38
C ILE A 227 9.05 20.00 9.58
N PRO A 228 9.00 21.33 9.35
CA PRO A 228 9.08 22.32 10.42
C PRO A 228 7.71 22.50 11.12
N TYR A 229 7.26 21.47 11.85
CA TYR A 229 5.94 21.46 12.52
C TYR A 229 5.67 22.69 13.39
N GLY A 230 6.71 23.23 14.05
CA GLY A 230 6.60 24.48 14.83
C GLY A 230 6.16 25.68 13.98
N LEU A 231 6.82 25.91 12.84
CA LEU A 231 6.47 27.00 11.93
C LEU A 231 5.11 26.77 11.28
N VAL A 232 4.83 25.53 10.82
CA VAL A 232 3.53 25.17 10.24
C VAL A 232 2.41 25.50 11.23
N ARG A 233 2.55 25.08 12.49
CA ARG A 233 1.57 25.40 13.54
C ARG A 233 1.43 26.88 13.81
N GLN A 234 2.53 27.64 13.82
CA GLN A 234 2.50 29.09 14.01
C GLN A 234 1.75 29.79 12.88
N THR A 235 2.00 29.41 11.63
CA THR A 235 1.32 29.98 10.47
C THR A 235 -0.17 29.62 10.46
N LEU A 236 -0.53 28.39 10.82
CA LEU A 236 -1.93 27.94 10.92
C LEU A 236 -2.72 28.59 12.06
N ARG A 237 -2.05 29.23 13.05
CA ARG A 237 -2.72 30.00 14.13
C ARG A 237 -3.12 31.41 13.70
N VAL A 238 -2.75 31.84 12.50
CA VAL A 238 -3.10 33.18 11.99
C VAL A 238 -4.60 33.25 11.75
N GLY A 239 -5.31 34.07 12.53
CA GLY A 239 -6.78 34.09 12.52
C GLY A 239 -7.43 34.54 11.20
N ASN A 240 -6.74 35.28 10.33
CA ASN A 240 -7.26 35.59 9.00
C ASN A 240 -6.84 34.51 7.99
N ALA A 241 -7.83 33.83 7.39
CA ALA A 241 -7.60 32.72 6.48
C ALA A 241 -6.75 33.10 5.24
N ALA A 242 -6.96 34.28 4.65
CA ALA A 242 -6.18 34.70 3.48
C ALA A 242 -4.70 34.94 3.84
N THR A 243 -4.44 35.56 4.99
CA THR A 243 -3.08 35.73 5.51
C THR A 243 -2.46 34.38 5.86
N MET A 244 -3.23 33.47 6.46
CA MET A 244 -2.79 32.10 6.79
C MET A 244 -2.39 31.32 5.53
N ILE A 245 -3.26 31.27 4.51
CA ILE A 245 -3.02 30.57 3.25
C ILE A 245 -1.79 31.14 2.56
N ASN A 246 -1.69 32.47 2.44
CA ASN A 246 -0.51 33.13 1.87
C ASN A 246 0.76 32.82 2.67
N GLY A 247 0.66 32.79 3.99
CA GLY A 247 1.75 32.39 4.88
C GLY A 247 2.20 30.95 4.62
N MET A 248 1.26 30.01 4.49
CA MET A 248 1.55 28.60 4.24
C MET A 248 2.13 28.37 2.84
N VAL A 249 1.54 28.99 1.80
CA VAL A 249 2.09 28.98 0.44
C VAL A 249 3.50 29.55 0.44
N ARG A 250 3.75 30.63 1.18
CA ARG A 250 5.10 31.20 1.29
C ARG A 250 6.07 30.27 2.02
N LEU A 251 5.65 29.66 3.11
CA LEU A 251 6.46 28.73 3.89
C LEU A 251 6.89 27.51 3.06
N VAL A 252 5.96 26.95 2.27
CA VAL A 252 6.20 25.71 1.52
C VAL A 252 6.81 25.95 0.14
N LEU A 253 6.34 26.97 -0.58
CA LEU A 253 6.61 27.17 -2.01
C LEU A 253 7.45 28.42 -2.34
N THR A 254 7.87 29.22 -1.35
CA THR A 254 8.86 30.27 -1.60
C THR A 254 10.24 29.67 -1.69
N LYS A 255 11.01 30.13 -2.68
CA LYS A 255 12.41 29.74 -2.84
C LYS A 255 13.21 30.24 -1.65
N ILE A 256 13.93 29.33 -1.00
CA ILE A 256 14.74 29.64 0.18
C ILE A 256 16.16 29.95 -0.30
N SER A 257 16.80 30.97 0.30
CA SER A 257 18.20 31.26 0.03
C SER A 257 19.12 30.25 0.72
N VAL A 258 20.29 30.00 0.12
CA VAL A 258 21.31 29.08 0.65
C VAL A 258 21.67 29.39 2.11
N THR A 259 21.77 30.68 2.47
CA THR A 259 22.09 31.13 3.84
C THR A 259 21.05 30.70 4.87
N ALA A 260 19.76 30.71 4.51
CA ALA A 260 18.69 30.29 5.42
C ALA A 260 18.66 28.76 5.60
N VAL A 261 19.00 28.00 4.56
CA VAL A 261 19.08 26.52 4.61
C VAL A 261 20.24 26.05 5.49
N THR A 262 21.41 26.68 5.40
CA THR A 262 22.59 26.30 6.20
C THR A 262 22.33 26.44 7.70
N ASN A 263 21.64 27.51 8.11
CA ASN A 263 21.30 27.76 9.51
C ASN A 263 20.13 26.89 10.01
N TRP A 264 19.21 26.48 9.13
CA TRP A 264 18.02 25.72 9.50
C TRP A 264 18.25 24.21 9.54
N PHE A 265 19.06 23.67 8.62
CA PHE A 265 19.24 22.22 8.44
C PHE A 265 20.66 21.73 8.73
N GLY A 266 21.62 22.62 9.04
CA GLY A 266 23.02 22.23 9.31
C GLY A 266 23.76 21.60 8.13
N LEU A 267 23.15 21.61 6.93
CA LEU A 267 23.71 21.05 5.71
C LEU A 267 24.59 22.10 5.02
N THR A 268 25.90 22.00 5.19
CA THR A 268 26.87 22.76 4.40
C THR A 268 27.24 21.96 3.14
N ASN A 269 27.22 22.63 1.99
CA ASN A 269 27.53 22.13 0.64
C ASN A 269 26.45 21.27 -0.03
N ASN A 270 25.54 21.92 -0.74
CA ASN A 270 25.22 21.61 -2.13
C ASN A 270 24.58 22.86 -2.76
N ALA A 271 25.10 23.29 -3.92
CA ALA A 271 24.67 24.49 -4.64
C ALA A 271 23.29 24.32 -5.32
N ASN A 272 22.25 24.06 -4.52
CA ASN A 272 20.86 24.03 -4.98
C ASN A 272 20.22 25.40 -4.75
N ASP A 273 20.68 26.39 -5.51
CA ASP A 273 20.15 27.76 -5.44
C ASP A 273 18.68 27.79 -5.93
N GLY A 274 17.78 28.35 -5.12
CA GLY A 274 16.39 28.61 -5.52
C GLY A 274 15.38 27.46 -5.46
N MET A 275 15.56 26.44 -4.59
CA MET A 275 14.51 25.45 -4.28
C MET A 275 13.56 25.97 -3.19
N ASN A 276 12.28 25.56 -3.25
CA ASN A 276 11.36 25.78 -2.14
C ASN A 276 11.50 24.70 -1.04
N LEU A 277 10.82 24.85 0.10
CA LEU A 277 10.92 23.92 1.23
C LEU A 277 10.60 22.48 0.83
N MET A 278 9.53 22.24 0.06
CA MET A 278 9.14 20.90 -0.36
C MET A 278 10.19 20.25 -1.27
N GLN A 279 10.69 21.01 -2.25
CA GLN A 279 11.77 20.56 -3.13
C GLN A 279 13.07 20.32 -2.36
N GLN A 280 13.34 21.12 -1.34
CA GLN A 280 14.50 20.98 -0.46
C GLN A 280 14.41 19.68 0.34
N ILE A 281 13.28 19.41 1.00
CA ILE A 281 13.05 18.15 1.73
C ILE A 281 13.25 16.96 0.79
N LEU A 282 12.62 17.00 -0.38
CA LEU A 282 12.74 15.93 -1.37
C LEU A 282 14.19 15.74 -1.83
N SER A 283 14.87 16.82 -2.25
CA SER A 283 16.25 16.76 -2.73
C SER A 283 17.22 16.30 -1.64
N THR A 284 16.99 16.68 -0.38
CA THR A 284 17.83 16.26 0.75
C THR A 284 17.68 14.76 1.02
N VAL A 285 16.45 14.25 1.10
CA VAL A 285 16.21 12.81 1.32
C VAL A 285 16.78 11.98 0.16
N MET A 286 16.57 12.42 -1.09
CA MET A 286 17.15 11.77 -2.26
C MET A 286 18.69 11.80 -2.24
N ALA A 287 19.31 12.90 -1.83
CA ALA A 287 20.76 13.01 -1.73
C ALA A 287 21.35 12.08 -0.65
N TRP A 288 20.69 11.95 0.50
CA TRP A 288 21.10 11.00 1.55
C TRP A 288 21.09 9.57 1.02
N ASP A 289 19.98 9.15 0.39
CA ASP A 289 19.86 7.83 -0.22
C ASP A 289 20.93 7.60 -1.31
N THR A 290 21.10 8.56 -2.24
CA THR A 290 22.11 8.47 -3.30
C THR A 290 23.52 8.31 -2.72
N SER A 291 23.88 9.10 -1.70
CA SER A 291 25.21 9.02 -1.07
C SER A 291 25.48 7.64 -0.47
N GLU A 292 24.43 6.98 0.02
CA GLU A 292 24.55 5.69 0.66
C GLU A 292 24.66 4.55 -0.35
N PHE A 293 23.88 4.61 -1.43
CA PHE A 293 24.06 3.71 -2.56
C PHE A 293 25.43 3.89 -3.21
N GLN A 294 25.96 5.12 -3.30
CA GLN A 294 27.33 5.36 -3.78
C GLN A 294 28.38 4.68 -2.91
N ARG A 295 28.27 4.79 -1.57
CA ARG A 295 29.14 4.06 -0.63
C ARG A 295 29.02 2.54 -0.81
N ARG A 296 27.80 2.03 -1.03
CA ARG A 296 27.57 0.60 -1.28
C ARG A 296 28.24 0.13 -2.56
N ALA A 297 28.08 0.87 -3.65
CA ALA A 297 28.71 0.60 -4.93
C ALA A 297 30.23 0.56 -4.81
N GLN A 298 30.84 1.53 -4.11
CA GLN A 298 32.28 1.54 -3.83
C GLN A 298 32.74 0.32 -3.01
N LYS A 299 31.92 -0.11 -2.03
CA LYS A 299 32.20 -1.32 -1.24
C LYS A 299 32.15 -2.59 -2.10
N LEU A 300 31.22 -2.68 -3.05
CA LEU A 300 31.13 -3.80 -3.98
C LEU A 300 32.34 -3.86 -4.94
N GLU A 301 32.84 -2.70 -5.39
CA GLU A 301 34.03 -2.63 -6.24
C GLU A 301 35.32 -3.00 -5.51
N SER A 302 35.37 -2.81 -4.18
CA SER A 302 36.57 -2.98 -3.35
C SER A 302 36.60 -4.25 -2.51
N GLN A 303 35.54 -5.06 -2.53
CA GLN A 303 35.51 -6.32 -1.78
C GLN A 303 36.46 -7.36 -2.39
N ARG A 304 36.86 -8.33 -1.58
CA ARG A 304 37.63 -9.49 -2.04
C ARG A 304 36.77 -10.30 -3.01
N ASP A 305 37.39 -10.85 -4.05
CA ASP A 305 36.73 -11.69 -5.06
C ASP A 305 35.70 -10.93 -5.93
N ALA A 306 35.81 -9.59 -6.00
CA ALA A 306 35.01 -8.77 -6.91
C ALA A 306 35.27 -9.10 -8.40
N PRO A 307 34.28 -8.86 -9.29
CA PRO A 307 34.48 -8.89 -10.73
C PRO A 307 35.60 -7.98 -11.22
N GLU A 308 36.13 -8.26 -12.41
CA GLU A 308 37.08 -7.38 -13.07
C GLU A 308 36.48 -5.98 -13.33
N ARG A 309 37.32 -4.94 -13.32
CA ARG A 309 36.91 -3.54 -13.54
C ARG A 309 36.14 -3.32 -14.85
N LYS A 310 36.39 -4.13 -15.88
CA LYS A 310 35.68 -4.08 -17.17
C LYS A 310 34.19 -4.42 -17.02
N VAL A 311 33.82 -5.34 -16.11
CA VAL A 311 32.43 -5.71 -15.79
C VAL A 311 31.70 -4.50 -15.20
N PHE A 312 32.27 -3.87 -14.17
CA PHE A 312 31.69 -2.68 -13.55
C PHE A 312 31.55 -1.51 -14.54
N LYS A 313 32.53 -1.34 -15.45
CA LYS A 313 32.47 -0.30 -16.50
C LYS A 313 31.32 -0.58 -17.48
N ALA A 314 31.15 -1.83 -17.93
CA ALA A 314 30.06 -2.21 -18.83
C ALA A 314 28.69 -1.95 -18.18
N ILE A 315 28.51 -2.33 -16.91
CA ILE A 315 27.27 -2.08 -16.16
C ILE A 315 27.00 -0.58 -16.02
N LYS A 316 28.01 0.22 -15.63
CA LYS A 316 27.87 1.70 -15.56
C LYS A 316 27.42 2.29 -16.88
N SER A 317 28.04 1.87 -17.99
CA SER A 317 27.70 2.37 -19.32
C SER A 317 26.26 2.01 -19.68
N TYR A 318 25.86 0.77 -19.37
CA TYR A 318 24.52 0.28 -19.66
C TYR A 318 23.44 0.99 -18.84
N VAL A 319 23.64 1.28 -17.55
CA VAL A 319 22.64 1.97 -16.70
C VAL A 319 22.14 3.29 -17.31
N TYR A 320 23.00 4.01 -18.02
CA TYR A 320 22.70 5.28 -18.67
C TYR A 320 22.49 5.15 -20.19
N ALA A 321 22.33 3.93 -20.70
CA ALA A 321 21.98 3.69 -22.09
C ALA A 321 20.53 4.14 -22.37
N PRO A 322 20.14 4.31 -23.65
CA PRO A 322 18.78 4.64 -24.00
C PRO A 322 17.83 3.44 -23.83
N ARG A 323 16.53 3.72 -23.69
CA ARG A 323 15.47 2.74 -23.37
C ARG A 323 15.42 1.55 -24.32
N ASP A 324 15.62 1.78 -25.61
CA ASP A 324 15.59 0.73 -26.63
C ASP A 324 16.63 -0.37 -26.35
N GLN A 325 17.80 0.01 -25.83
CA GLN A 325 18.83 -0.95 -25.40
C GLN A 325 18.40 -1.70 -24.13
N HIS A 326 17.75 -1.02 -23.18
CA HIS A 326 17.23 -1.68 -21.98
C HIS A 326 16.14 -2.71 -22.32
N GLU A 327 15.20 -2.35 -23.20
CA GLU A 327 14.13 -3.22 -23.67
C GLU A 327 14.66 -4.40 -24.48
N ALA A 328 15.59 -4.15 -25.42
CA ALA A 328 16.20 -5.21 -26.21
C ALA A 328 16.92 -6.22 -25.31
N ALA A 329 17.71 -5.75 -24.34
CA ALA A 329 18.42 -6.62 -23.42
C ALA A 329 17.48 -7.42 -22.50
N ARG A 330 16.39 -6.82 -22.02
CA ARG A 330 15.34 -7.56 -21.28
C ARG A 330 14.71 -8.64 -22.13
N ASN A 331 14.35 -8.32 -23.38
CA ASN A 331 13.76 -9.29 -24.30
C ASN A 331 14.71 -10.46 -24.58
N ILE A 332 16.01 -10.19 -24.81
CA ILE A 332 17.05 -11.22 -24.98
C ILE A 332 17.18 -12.05 -23.70
N SER A 333 17.26 -11.41 -22.54
CA SER A 333 17.39 -12.06 -21.23
C SER A 333 16.24 -13.05 -20.99
N ILE A 334 15.01 -12.63 -21.28
CA ILE A 334 13.81 -13.46 -21.15
C ILE A 334 13.82 -14.61 -22.17
N ALA A 335 14.05 -14.30 -23.46
CA ALA A 335 13.97 -15.27 -24.53
C ALA A 335 15.06 -16.35 -24.44
N GLU A 336 16.27 -15.97 -24.06
CA GLU A 336 17.42 -16.88 -23.99
C GLU A 336 17.64 -17.48 -22.60
N SER A 337 16.81 -17.13 -21.60
CA SER A 337 16.98 -17.59 -20.21
C SER A 337 18.40 -17.30 -19.69
N LYS A 338 18.84 -16.07 -19.93
CA LYS A 338 20.14 -15.52 -19.47
C LYS A 338 19.87 -14.41 -18.48
N SER A 339 20.72 -14.28 -17.46
CA SER A 339 20.59 -13.13 -16.56
C SER A 339 20.77 -11.81 -17.31
N ILE A 340 20.20 -10.73 -16.80
CA ILE A 340 20.33 -9.40 -17.41
C ILE A 340 21.81 -8.98 -17.45
N ILE A 341 22.58 -9.32 -16.41
CA ILE A 341 24.05 -9.11 -16.41
C ILE A 341 24.75 -9.86 -17.53
N ALA A 342 24.39 -11.11 -17.82
CA ALA A 342 25.00 -11.87 -18.90
C ALA A 342 24.73 -11.22 -20.27
N VAL A 343 23.51 -10.71 -20.46
CA VAL A 343 23.16 -9.95 -21.67
C VAL A 343 23.95 -8.65 -21.74
N ILE A 344 23.96 -7.84 -20.67
CA ILE A 344 24.72 -6.58 -20.60
C ILE A 344 26.19 -6.79 -20.98
N LEU A 345 26.83 -7.84 -20.46
CA LEU A 345 28.24 -8.12 -20.69
C LEU A 345 28.53 -8.62 -22.11
N THR A 346 27.63 -9.43 -22.68
CA THR A 346 27.80 -9.96 -24.05
C THR A 346 27.44 -8.96 -25.13
N THR A 347 26.54 -8.01 -24.84
CA THR A 347 26.12 -6.96 -25.77
C THR A 347 26.85 -5.63 -25.57
N ALA A 348 27.80 -5.55 -24.62
CA ALA A 348 28.62 -4.37 -24.42
C ALA A 348 29.47 -4.06 -25.67
N GLU A 349 29.85 -2.77 -25.85
CA GLU A 349 30.71 -2.34 -26.97
C GLU A 349 31.99 -3.18 -27.08
N THR A 350 32.55 -3.56 -25.93
CA THR A 350 33.60 -4.58 -25.83
C THR A 350 32.99 -5.80 -25.14
N PRO A 351 32.58 -6.83 -25.91
CA PRO A 351 31.97 -8.01 -25.33
C PRO A 351 32.89 -8.67 -24.30
N ILE A 352 32.31 -9.05 -23.17
CA ILE A 352 33.02 -9.73 -22.08
C ILE A 352 32.58 -11.20 -22.05
N GLU A 353 33.54 -12.11 -22.12
CA GLU A 353 33.31 -13.54 -22.05
C GLU A 353 32.76 -13.95 -20.67
N LEU A 354 31.63 -14.67 -20.68
CA LEU A 354 30.91 -15.06 -19.46
C LEU A 354 31.65 -16.11 -18.63
N GLU A 355 32.51 -16.91 -19.26
CA GLU A 355 33.33 -17.94 -18.60
C GLU A 355 34.32 -17.35 -17.58
N SER A 356 34.60 -16.05 -17.69
CA SER A 356 35.45 -15.31 -16.75
C SER A 356 34.75 -14.94 -15.43
N LEU A 357 33.43 -15.12 -15.34
CA LEU A 357 32.63 -14.68 -14.19
C LEU A 357 32.16 -15.89 -13.37
N THR A 358 32.60 -15.98 -12.12
CA THR A 358 32.06 -16.95 -11.15
C THR A 358 30.63 -16.58 -10.73
N GLU A 359 29.85 -17.53 -10.20
CA GLU A 359 28.50 -17.25 -9.65
C GLU A 359 28.52 -16.17 -8.56
N HIS A 360 29.52 -16.19 -7.68
CA HIS A 360 29.67 -15.15 -6.66
C HIS A 360 29.95 -13.76 -7.25
N GLN A 361 30.79 -13.68 -8.28
CA GLN A 361 31.05 -12.44 -8.99
C GLN A 361 29.83 -11.94 -9.76
N HIS A 362 29.01 -12.85 -10.29
CA HIS A 362 27.72 -12.53 -10.88
C HIS A 362 26.74 -11.93 -9.86
N ASP A 363 26.62 -12.52 -8.66
CA ASP A 363 25.82 -11.95 -7.56
C ASP A 363 26.27 -10.50 -7.24
N ILE A 364 27.58 -10.28 -7.16
CA ILE A 364 28.17 -8.95 -6.91
C ILE A 364 27.80 -7.99 -8.04
N ALA A 365 27.88 -8.43 -9.30
CA ALA A 365 27.52 -7.64 -10.46
C ALA A 365 26.02 -7.29 -10.49
N MET A 366 25.14 -8.24 -10.13
CA MET A 366 23.69 -8.03 -9.97
C MET A 366 23.38 -6.99 -8.89
N GLU A 367 23.98 -7.13 -7.70
CA GLU A 367 23.79 -6.16 -6.61
C GLU A 367 24.32 -4.77 -7.00
N TYR A 368 25.45 -4.75 -7.70
CA TYR A 368 26.06 -3.52 -8.19
C TYR A 368 25.15 -2.80 -9.21
N TYR A 369 24.60 -3.55 -10.17
CA TYR A 369 23.66 -3.01 -11.14
C TYR A 369 22.39 -2.45 -10.47
N SER A 370 21.78 -3.20 -9.56
CA SER A 370 20.61 -2.75 -8.78
C SER A 370 20.91 -1.49 -7.95
N THR A 371 22.12 -1.39 -7.40
CA THR A 371 22.60 -0.19 -6.67
C THR A 371 22.71 1.03 -7.60
N LEU A 372 23.30 0.86 -8.80
CA LEU A 372 23.41 1.94 -9.79
C LEU A 372 22.05 2.38 -10.34
N LEU A 373 21.15 1.45 -10.62
CA LEU A 373 19.76 1.77 -10.99
C LEU A 373 19.07 2.59 -9.90
N SER A 374 19.29 2.23 -8.64
CA SER A 374 18.73 2.98 -7.52
C SER A 374 19.30 4.40 -7.45
N ILE A 375 20.59 4.61 -7.70
CA ILE A 375 21.18 5.96 -7.82
C ILE A 375 20.53 6.74 -8.96
N ARG A 376 20.49 6.17 -10.17
CA ARG A 376 19.89 6.79 -11.36
C ARG A 376 18.44 7.21 -11.12
N ASP A 377 17.63 6.34 -10.52
CA ASP A 377 16.23 6.63 -10.22
C ASP A 377 16.09 7.91 -9.38
N ARG A 378 16.91 8.08 -8.32
CA ARG A 378 16.85 9.26 -7.44
C ARG A 378 17.38 10.51 -8.13
N GLU A 379 18.38 10.37 -8.99
CA GLU A 379 18.90 11.47 -9.82
C GLU A 379 17.82 11.99 -10.79
N GLU A 380 17.12 11.11 -11.51
CA GLU A 380 16.04 11.50 -12.42
C GLU A 380 14.82 12.06 -11.68
N LEU A 381 14.43 11.49 -10.53
CA LEU A 381 13.36 12.04 -9.69
C LEU A 381 13.70 13.45 -9.19
N THR A 382 14.95 13.66 -8.74
CA THR A 382 15.43 14.98 -8.30
C THR A 382 15.43 15.98 -9.45
N LYS A 383 15.82 15.54 -10.65
CA LYS A 383 15.81 16.36 -11.85
C LYS A 383 14.40 16.82 -12.21
N ILE A 384 13.42 15.91 -12.19
CA ILE A 384 12.02 16.22 -12.55
C ILE A 384 11.35 17.12 -11.50
N PHE A 385 11.44 16.77 -10.22
CA PHE A 385 10.67 17.46 -9.19
C PHE A 385 11.34 18.71 -8.61
N CYS A 386 12.68 18.77 -8.63
CA CYS A 386 13.42 19.84 -7.95
C CYS A 386 14.22 20.75 -8.90
N LYS A 387 14.58 20.28 -10.10
CA LYS A 387 15.51 21.01 -11.00
C LYS A 387 14.94 21.34 -12.38
N MET A 388 13.72 20.91 -12.69
CA MET A 388 13.09 21.13 -13.99
C MET A 388 12.82 22.63 -14.21
N GLN A 389 13.07 23.09 -15.44
CA GLN A 389 12.77 24.44 -15.90
C GLN A 389 11.84 24.38 -17.13
N PRO A 390 10.64 25.00 -17.08
CA PRO A 390 10.06 25.71 -15.94
C PRO A 390 9.72 24.77 -14.77
N ASP A 391 9.63 25.32 -13.55
CA ASP A 391 9.23 24.58 -12.36
C ASP A 391 7.72 24.30 -12.35
N LEU A 392 7.34 23.20 -13.00
CA LEU A 392 5.95 22.79 -13.13
C LEU A 392 5.35 22.28 -11.83
N LEU A 393 6.13 21.62 -10.96
CA LEU A 393 5.62 21.07 -9.72
C LEU A 393 5.16 22.18 -8.77
N THR A 394 5.99 23.20 -8.58
CA THR A 394 5.65 24.34 -7.73
C THR A 394 4.45 25.11 -8.31
N SER A 395 4.41 25.28 -9.63
CA SER A 395 3.28 25.94 -10.32
C SER A 395 1.98 25.16 -10.14
N ALA A 396 1.99 23.85 -10.38
CA ALA A 396 0.84 22.97 -10.21
C ALA A 396 0.33 22.97 -8.75
N LEU A 397 1.21 22.95 -7.76
CA LEU A 397 0.81 23.03 -6.36
C LEU A 397 0.18 24.37 -5.99
N ARG A 398 0.61 25.49 -6.60
CA ARG A 398 -0.06 26.78 -6.41
C ARG A 398 -1.47 26.77 -6.97
N ASP A 399 -1.66 26.26 -8.18
CA ASP A 399 -3.00 26.11 -8.77
C ASP A 399 -3.90 25.25 -7.90
N LEU A 400 -3.38 24.13 -7.38
CA LEU A 400 -4.13 23.24 -6.50
C LEU A 400 -4.53 23.95 -5.20
N VAL A 401 -3.61 24.66 -4.55
CA VAL A 401 -3.95 25.45 -3.34
C VAL A 401 -4.97 26.53 -3.66
N SER A 402 -4.87 27.20 -4.80
CA SER A 402 -5.84 28.20 -5.24
C SER A 402 -7.22 27.61 -5.51
N ALA A 403 -7.29 26.43 -6.14
CA ALA A 403 -8.54 25.72 -6.40
C ALA A 403 -9.22 25.27 -5.09
N PHE A 404 -8.42 24.90 -4.09
CA PHE A 404 -8.89 24.53 -2.75
C PHE A 404 -9.05 25.71 -1.78
N ASP A 405 -8.77 26.96 -2.18
CA ASP A 405 -8.84 28.13 -1.28
C ASP A 405 -10.20 28.25 -0.56
N PRO A 406 -11.37 28.09 -1.23
CA PRO A 406 -12.66 28.13 -0.54
C PRO A 406 -12.81 27.04 0.52
N VAL A 407 -12.35 25.82 0.22
CA VAL A 407 -12.38 24.67 1.14
C VAL A 407 -11.46 24.93 2.34
N ILE A 408 -10.20 25.34 2.09
CA ILE A 408 -9.21 25.61 3.12
C ILE A 408 -9.70 26.71 4.07
N ARG A 409 -10.32 27.76 3.53
CA ARG A 409 -10.89 28.86 4.31
C ARG A 409 -12.02 28.38 5.22
N ASN A 410 -12.95 27.59 4.68
CA ASN A 410 -14.08 27.06 5.45
C ASN A 410 -13.60 26.10 6.56
N VAL A 411 -12.62 25.23 6.26
CA VAL A 411 -12.02 24.35 7.27
C VAL A 411 -11.28 25.14 8.35
N HIS A 412 -10.49 26.15 7.97
CA HIS A 412 -9.78 27.02 8.93
C HIS A 412 -10.73 27.72 9.90
N ASN A 413 -11.91 28.14 9.43
CA ASN A 413 -12.92 28.77 10.27
C ASN A 413 -13.67 27.77 11.15
N ALA A 414 -13.73 26.50 10.73
CA ALA A 414 -14.46 25.44 11.43
C ALA A 414 -13.63 24.68 12.47
N VAL A 415 -12.33 24.56 12.25
CA VAL A 415 -11.43 23.64 12.96
C VAL A 415 -10.16 24.36 13.41
N ASN A 416 -9.62 23.99 14.57
CA ASN A 416 -8.26 24.39 14.94
C ASN A 416 -7.23 23.56 14.12
N LEU A 417 -6.78 24.11 13.00
CA LEU A 417 -5.79 23.48 12.12
C LEU A 417 -4.45 23.24 12.82
N SER A 418 -4.06 24.08 13.79
CA SER A 418 -2.80 23.90 14.56
C SER A 418 -2.83 22.64 15.42
N ASP A 419 -3.97 22.39 16.08
CA ASP A 419 -4.19 21.17 16.87
C ASP A 419 -4.27 19.95 15.95
N THR A 420 -4.96 20.08 14.80
CA THR A 420 -5.09 19.00 13.82
C THR A 420 -3.73 18.54 13.28
N ILE A 421 -2.80 19.47 13.01
CA ILE A 421 -1.44 19.13 12.62
C ILE A 421 -0.66 18.46 13.77
N THR A 422 -0.94 18.84 15.02
CA THR A 422 -0.32 18.17 16.18
C THR A 422 -0.81 16.73 16.31
N ASP A 423 -2.10 16.48 16.09
CA ASP A 423 -2.67 15.14 16.08
C ASP A 423 -2.06 14.28 14.95
N ALA A 424 -1.91 14.85 13.74
CA ALA A 424 -1.24 14.19 12.62
C ALA A 424 0.25 13.89 12.90
N GLU A 425 0.98 14.83 13.50
CA GLU A 425 2.37 14.65 13.93
C GLU A 425 2.49 13.48 14.93
N ASN A 426 1.58 13.42 15.92
CA ASN A 426 1.54 12.35 16.92
C ASN A 426 1.21 10.98 16.31
N PHE A 427 0.27 10.92 15.36
CA PHE A 427 -0.04 9.70 14.63
C PHE A 427 1.18 9.20 13.84
N LEU A 428 1.86 10.08 13.10
CA LEU A 428 3.05 9.71 12.33
C LEU A 428 4.20 9.22 13.23
N ASN A 429 4.41 9.88 14.37
CA ASN A 429 5.39 9.45 15.37
C ASN A 429 5.12 8.02 15.85
N ASP A 430 3.87 7.72 16.22
CA ASP A 430 3.49 6.38 16.69
C ASP A 430 3.52 5.34 15.56
N LEU A 431 3.10 5.71 14.34
CA LEU A 431 3.15 4.83 13.16
C LEU A 431 4.59 4.42 12.85
N ILE A 432 5.52 5.37 12.80
CA ILE A 432 6.95 5.10 12.56
C ILE A 432 7.49 4.20 13.67
N LYS A 433 7.15 4.49 14.93
CA LYS A 433 7.62 3.72 16.09
C LYS A 433 7.11 2.28 16.09
N ILE A 434 5.82 2.06 15.84
CA ILE A 434 5.20 0.74 15.81
C ILE A 434 5.71 -0.08 14.63
N SER A 435 5.98 0.56 13.49
CA SER A 435 6.42 -0.15 12.28
C SER A 435 7.89 -0.58 12.29
N LYS A 436 8.66 -0.20 13.32
CA LYS A 436 10.06 -0.63 13.50
C LYS A 436 10.13 -1.90 14.37
N PRO A 437 10.96 -2.89 14.01
CA PRO A 437 11.26 -4.03 14.87
C PRO A 437 11.83 -3.57 16.23
N LYS A 438 11.34 -4.10 17.36
CA LYS A 438 11.82 -3.68 18.70
C LYS A 438 13.21 -4.28 18.99
N LYS A 439 14.24 -3.43 19.17
CA LYS A 439 15.61 -3.83 19.53
C LYS A 439 15.66 -4.52 20.91
N LEU A 440 16.54 -5.51 21.06
CA LEU A 440 16.83 -6.14 22.35
C LEU A 440 17.52 -5.12 23.26
N HIS A 441 16.85 -4.62 24.30
CA HIS A 441 17.57 -3.95 25.38
C HIS A 441 18.31 -5.03 26.19
N SER A 442 19.64 -4.94 26.20
CA SER A 442 20.48 -5.72 27.12
C SER A 442 19.98 -5.49 28.54
N ARG A 443 19.41 -6.53 29.14
CA ARG A 443 18.94 -6.54 30.52
C ARG A 443 20.17 -6.63 31.44
N ASN A 444 20.91 -5.53 31.56
CA ASN A 444 21.93 -5.34 32.59
C ASN A 444 21.79 -3.93 33.19
N ASN A 445 20.80 -3.75 34.07
CA ASN A 445 21.08 -3.13 35.36
C ASN A 445 19.98 -3.51 36.36
N SER A 446 20.32 -4.40 37.28
CA SER A 446 19.54 -4.67 38.48
C SER A 446 19.73 -3.52 39.48
N GLY A 447 18.63 -2.93 39.93
CA GLY A 447 18.56 -2.31 41.26
C GLY A 447 18.29 -0.82 41.30
N SER A 448 17.02 -0.42 41.28
CA SER A 448 16.47 0.52 42.28
C SER A 448 14.94 0.56 42.17
N ARG A 449 14.28 0.44 43.33
CA ARG A 449 12.82 0.42 43.53
C ARG A 449 12.15 1.71 43.05
N PRO A 450 10.86 1.68 42.65
CA PRO A 450 10.10 2.89 42.39
C PRO A 450 9.59 3.47 43.73
N SER A 451 10.00 4.68 44.07
CA SER A 451 9.32 5.48 45.11
C SER A 451 8.39 6.49 44.45
N SER A 452 7.12 6.38 44.81
CA SER A 452 6.03 7.33 44.56
C SER A 452 6.35 8.78 44.91
N LYS A 453 6.00 9.73 44.03
CA LYS A 453 5.29 10.98 44.38
C LYS A 453 4.80 11.71 43.14
N SER A 454 3.50 11.99 43.15
CA SER A 454 2.81 13.00 42.35
C SER A 454 3.36 14.40 42.64
N ASN A 455 3.66 15.20 41.62
CA ASN A 455 3.16 16.58 41.54
C ASN A 455 3.34 17.23 40.16
N SER A 456 2.43 18.16 39.93
CA SER A 456 2.09 18.93 38.76
C SER A 456 3.04 20.06 38.37
N ARG A 457 2.89 20.47 37.09
CA ARG A 457 3.16 21.79 36.47
C ARG A 457 4.60 22.17 36.10
N SER A 458 4.65 22.71 34.88
CA SER A 458 5.44 23.84 34.38
C SER A 458 6.72 23.59 33.58
N THR A 459 6.73 24.31 32.45
CA THR A 459 7.84 24.92 31.69
C THR A 459 8.61 24.08 30.68
N SER A 460 8.61 24.66 29.47
CA SER A 460 9.23 24.27 28.19
C SER A 460 10.63 23.66 28.30
N PRO A 461 11.02 22.74 27.41
CA PRO A 461 12.42 22.38 27.27
C PRO A 461 13.14 23.47 26.47
N HIS A 462 14.04 24.19 27.14
CA HIS A 462 15.13 24.90 26.48
C HIS A 462 15.96 23.89 25.70
N HIS A 463 16.12 24.15 24.41
CA HIS A 463 16.93 23.40 23.47
C HIS A 463 18.41 23.71 23.74
N ASN A 464 19.22 22.69 24.01
CA ASN A 464 20.66 22.81 24.21
C ASN A 464 21.36 22.50 22.88
N PRO A 465 22.15 23.40 22.25
CA PRO A 465 22.54 23.24 20.84
C PRO A 465 23.68 22.24 20.55
N ASP A 466 24.33 21.64 21.55
CA ASP A 466 25.64 20.99 21.35
C ASP A 466 25.67 19.46 21.59
N GLN A 467 24.54 18.74 21.51
CA GLN A 467 24.57 17.28 21.71
C GLN A 467 23.77 16.39 20.72
N ASP A 468 23.02 16.96 19.79
CA ASP A 468 22.28 16.19 18.77
C ASP A 468 22.88 16.42 17.37
N THR A 469 24.11 15.95 17.14
CA THR A 469 24.47 15.48 15.79
C THR A 469 23.99 14.03 15.66
N GLU A 470 22.67 13.84 15.75
CA GLU A 470 22.06 12.56 15.37
C GLU A 470 22.32 12.34 13.89
N THR A 471 23.25 11.43 13.61
CA THR A 471 23.44 10.88 12.28
C THR A 471 22.11 10.28 11.79
N PRO A 472 21.72 10.49 10.51
CA PRO A 472 20.53 9.85 9.98
C PRO A 472 20.64 8.33 10.19
N ALA A 473 19.53 7.67 10.49
CA ALA A 473 19.50 6.22 10.70
C ALA A 473 20.27 5.53 9.55
N SER A 474 21.29 4.72 9.85
CA SER A 474 22.18 4.10 8.84
C SER A 474 21.54 2.86 8.20
N ILE A 475 21.76 2.58 6.89
CA ILE A 475 21.28 1.34 6.21
C ILE A 475 21.99 0.11 6.78
N THR A 476 23.12 0.29 7.47
CA THR A 476 23.93 -0.82 8.01
C THR A 476 23.50 -1.30 9.39
N ASP A 477 22.42 -0.77 9.98
CA ASP A 477 21.85 -1.29 11.22
C ASP A 477 21.31 -2.70 10.98
N SER A 478 22.25 -3.65 11.03
CA SER A 478 22.02 -5.06 10.76
C SER A 478 21.00 -5.56 11.76
N LEU A 479 19.89 -6.14 11.28
CA LEU A 479 18.81 -6.67 12.13
C LEU A 479 19.21 -7.98 12.85
N SER A 480 20.48 -8.14 13.20
CA SER A 480 20.99 -9.32 13.93
C SER A 480 20.76 -9.16 15.42
N GLY A 481 19.63 -9.69 15.94
CA GLY A 481 19.40 -9.80 17.39
C GLY A 481 17.96 -9.66 17.90
N TYR A 482 16.95 -9.77 17.05
CA TYR A 482 15.54 -9.53 17.41
C TYR A 482 14.81 -10.85 17.78
N HIS A 483 13.86 -10.79 18.70
CA HIS A 483 13.03 -11.95 19.10
C HIS A 483 11.85 -12.12 18.12
N PRO A 484 11.37 -13.33 17.80
CA PRO A 484 10.19 -13.51 16.93
C PRO A 484 8.93 -12.76 17.42
N ASP A 485 8.75 -12.60 18.74
CA ASP A 485 7.67 -11.79 19.33
C ASP A 485 7.90 -10.27 19.26
N SER A 486 8.99 -9.80 18.64
CA SER A 486 9.31 -8.38 18.49
C SER A 486 8.96 -7.82 17.10
N ILE A 487 8.39 -8.64 16.21
CA ILE A 487 7.82 -8.23 14.92
C ILE A 487 6.43 -7.65 15.18
N PRO A 488 6.14 -6.41 14.71
CA PRO A 488 4.81 -5.81 14.85
C PRO A 488 3.74 -6.68 14.19
N LYS A 489 2.60 -6.83 14.85
CA LYS A 489 1.45 -7.63 14.36
C LYS A 489 0.31 -6.71 13.91
N VAL A 490 -0.69 -7.28 13.24
CA VAL A 490 -1.89 -6.53 12.81
C VAL A 490 -2.57 -5.86 14.02
N GLU A 491 -2.58 -6.52 15.17
CA GLU A 491 -3.18 -6.02 16.40
C GLU A 491 -2.50 -4.73 16.92
N ASP A 492 -1.18 -4.57 16.71
CA ASP A 492 -0.47 -3.33 17.06
C ASP A 492 -0.97 -2.15 16.22
N TYR A 493 -1.27 -2.38 14.94
CA TYR A 493 -1.85 -1.38 14.04
C TYR A 493 -3.33 -1.11 14.34
N VAL A 494 -4.11 -2.11 14.77
CA VAL A 494 -5.48 -1.91 15.24
C VAL A 494 -5.47 -0.97 16.45
N GLN A 495 -4.57 -1.20 17.42
CA GLN A 495 -4.43 -0.32 18.59
C GLN A 495 -3.99 1.09 18.20
N LEU A 496 -3.05 1.22 17.25
CA LEU A 496 -2.63 2.52 16.70
C LEU A 496 -3.82 3.30 16.13
N LEU A 497 -4.60 2.66 15.25
CA LEU A 497 -5.74 3.32 14.61
C LEU A 497 -6.82 3.68 15.62
N ARG A 498 -7.16 2.78 16.55
CA ARG A 498 -8.13 3.08 17.62
C ARG A 498 -7.68 4.23 18.51
N LYS A 499 -6.38 4.33 18.83
CA LYS A 499 -5.81 5.42 19.63
C LYS A 499 -6.01 6.79 18.98
N HIS A 500 -5.87 6.87 17.65
CA HIS A 500 -5.88 8.13 16.91
C HIS A 500 -7.21 8.44 16.19
N ALA A 501 -8.13 7.46 16.07
CA ALA A 501 -9.45 7.65 15.47
C ALA A 501 -10.27 8.81 16.08
N PRO A 502 -10.25 9.05 17.42
CA PRO A 502 -10.96 10.19 18.01
C PRO A 502 -10.53 11.55 17.45
N SER A 503 -9.27 11.71 17.03
CA SER A 503 -8.80 12.95 16.39
C SER A 503 -9.48 13.18 15.03
N CYS A 504 -9.69 12.11 14.25
CA CYS A 504 -10.46 12.18 13.01
C CYS A 504 -11.95 12.46 13.28
N HIS A 505 -12.56 11.81 14.27
CA HIS A 505 -13.97 12.05 14.64
C HIS A 505 -14.18 13.50 15.09
N LYS A 506 -13.29 14.03 15.93
CA LYS A 506 -13.30 15.43 16.36
C LYS A 506 -13.20 16.39 15.18
N PHE A 507 -12.29 16.13 14.22
CA PHE A 507 -12.17 16.94 13.02
C PHE A 507 -13.47 16.95 12.21
N LEU A 508 -14.03 15.77 11.92
CA LEU A 508 -15.27 15.63 11.15
C LEU A 508 -16.46 16.30 11.86
N HIS A 509 -16.58 16.14 13.18
CA HIS A 509 -17.60 16.81 14.00
C HIS A 509 -17.50 18.33 13.90
N GLN A 510 -16.29 18.88 14.06
CA GLN A 510 -16.07 20.32 13.98
C GLN A 510 -16.40 20.88 12.59
N VAL A 511 -16.06 20.17 11.51
CA VAL A 511 -16.45 20.57 10.15
C VAL A 511 -17.99 20.53 9.99
N CYS A 512 -18.64 19.43 10.37
CA CYS A 512 -20.10 19.29 10.23
C CYS A 512 -20.88 20.32 11.06
N LYS A 513 -20.40 20.62 12.27
CA LYS A 513 -21.03 21.54 13.20
C LYS A 513 -20.79 23.01 12.86
N ASN A 514 -19.55 23.37 12.52
CA ASN A 514 -19.14 24.77 12.38
C ASN A 514 -19.14 25.27 10.92
N ALA A 515 -19.11 24.37 9.93
CA ALA A 515 -19.20 24.70 8.50
C ALA A 515 -20.22 23.79 7.79
N PRO A 516 -21.53 23.91 8.10
CA PRO A 516 -22.56 23.02 7.56
C PRO A 516 -22.70 23.12 6.03
N GLU A 517 -22.44 24.28 5.43
CA GLU A 517 -22.42 24.42 3.96
C GLU A 517 -21.30 23.59 3.31
N LEU A 518 -20.09 23.62 3.90
CA LEU A 518 -18.97 22.80 3.44
C LEU A 518 -19.29 21.32 3.63
N ALA A 519 -19.81 20.95 4.80
CA ALA A 519 -20.22 19.57 5.06
C ALA A 519 -21.27 19.10 4.06
N ASN A 520 -22.25 19.95 3.71
CA ASN A 520 -23.25 19.63 2.70
C ASN A 520 -22.65 19.46 1.30
N GLN A 521 -21.66 20.25 0.91
CA GLN A 521 -20.96 20.05 -0.38
C GLN A 521 -20.31 18.66 -0.46
N TYR A 522 -19.66 18.23 0.63
CA TYR A 522 -19.05 16.89 0.69
C TYR A 522 -20.09 15.77 0.82
N LEU A 523 -21.24 16.02 1.46
CA LEU A 523 -22.37 15.09 1.48
C LEU A 523 -22.93 14.88 0.06
N VAL A 524 -23.14 15.96 -0.69
CA VAL A 524 -23.59 15.89 -2.10
C VAL A 524 -22.58 15.10 -2.92
N TYR A 525 -21.30 15.43 -2.83
CA TYR A 525 -20.24 14.68 -3.51
C TYR A 525 -20.23 13.19 -3.11
N ALA A 526 -20.38 12.86 -1.83
CA ALA A 526 -20.44 11.48 -1.38
C ALA A 526 -21.66 10.71 -1.94
N LYS A 527 -22.82 11.38 -2.05
CA LYS A 527 -24.02 10.81 -2.68
C LYS A 527 -23.85 10.61 -4.18
N ASP A 528 -23.21 11.57 -4.87
CA ASP A 528 -22.91 11.45 -6.29
C ASP A 528 -22.00 10.25 -6.54
N ILE A 529 -20.94 10.09 -5.73
CA ILE A 529 -20.09 8.90 -5.75
C ILE A 529 -20.91 7.63 -5.51
N ALA A 530 -21.73 7.60 -4.45
CA ALA A 530 -22.53 6.43 -4.10
C ALA A 530 -23.51 6.04 -5.22
N SER A 531 -24.02 7.03 -5.97
CA SER A 531 -24.91 6.80 -7.11
C SER A 531 -24.25 6.04 -8.26
N GLU A 532 -22.93 6.18 -8.44
CA GLU A 532 -22.14 5.46 -9.45
C GLU A 532 -22.01 3.96 -9.16
N PHE A 533 -22.37 3.53 -7.95
CA PHE A 533 -22.40 2.13 -7.56
C PHE A 533 -23.80 1.52 -7.65
N ARG A 534 -24.78 2.18 -8.28
CA ARG A 534 -26.14 1.63 -8.41
C ARG A 534 -26.25 0.62 -9.55
N VAL A 535 -27.06 -0.40 -9.33
CA VAL A 535 -27.56 -1.25 -10.42
C VAL A 535 -28.72 -0.53 -11.09
N HIS A 536 -28.64 -0.35 -12.41
CA HIS A 536 -29.63 0.41 -13.18
C HIS A 536 -30.58 -0.49 -13.99
N ASP A 537 -30.18 -1.73 -14.26
CA ASP A 537 -30.95 -2.66 -15.07
C ASP A 537 -32.06 -3.34 -14.24
N PRO A 538 -33.36 -3.15 -14.59
CA PRO A 538 -34.49 -3.76 -13.88
C PRO A 538 -34.45 -5.29 -13.83
N ASP A 539 -33.94 -5.94 -14.88
CA ASP A 539 -33.86 -7.41 -14.95
C ASP A 539 -32.76 -7.93 -14.03
N VAL A 540 -31.65 -7.18 -13.91
CA VAL A 540 -30.56 -7.45 -12.96
C VAL A 540 -31.01 -7.17 -11.53
N LEU A 541 -31.79 -6.11 -11.29
CA LEU A 541 -32.39 -5.82 -10.00
C LEU A 541 -33.30 -6.99 -9.56
N ALA A 542 -34.13 -7.50 -10.46
CA ALA A 542 -34.98 -8.66 -10.20
C ALA A 542 -34.17 -9.95 -9.93
N ALA A 543 -33.12 -10.22 -10.70
CA ALA A 543 -32.25 -11.38 -10.51
C ALA A 543 -31.38 -11.29 -9.23
N SER A 544 -31.02 -10.07 -8.79
CA SER A 544 -30.27 -9.81 -7.56
C SER A 544 -31.09 -10.05 -6.28
N SER A 545 -32.40 -10.24 -6.43
CA SER A 545 -33.31 -10.60 -5.34
C SER A 545 -33.40 -12.10 -5.09
N ASP A 546 -32.84 -12.97 -5.93
CA ASP A 546 -32.84 -14.42 -5.67
C ASP A 546 -31.77 -14.81 -4.63
N ASP A 547 -32.16 -15.64 -3.65
CA ASP A 547 -31.46 -16.04 -2.40
C ASP A 547 -30.12 -16.79 -2.58
N ARG A 548 -29.53 -16.77 -3.79
CA ARG A 548 -28.30 -17.50 -4.13
C ARG A 548 -27.02 -16.68 -3.99
N GLY A 549 -27.10 -15.37 -3.73
CA GLY A 549 -25.95 -14.54 -3.32
C GLY A 549 -24.77 -14.44 -4.30
N GLU A 550 -24.87 -15.01 -5.49
CA GLU A 550 -23.91 -14.87 -6.59
C GLU A 550 -24.44 -13.80 -7.55
N ALA A 551 -24.29 -12.53 -7.18
CA ALA A 551 -24.50 -11.45 -8.14
C ALA A 551 -23.54 -11.69 -9.31
N ALA A 552 -24.07 -11.81 -10.54
CA ALA A 552 -23.31 -12.13 -11.75
C ALA A 552 -22.24 -11.04 -12.04
N ALA A 553 -22.46 -10.13 -12.99
CA ALA A 553 -21.61 -8.95 -13.16
C ALA A 553 -22.43 -7.66 -13.06
N GLY A 554 -23.61 -7.75 -12.43
CA GLY A 554 -24.59 -6.66 -12.33
C GLY A 554 -24.88 -6.05 -13.71
N ASN A 555 -24.72 -4.73 -13.86
CA ASN A 555 -24.94 -4.01 -15.12
C ASN A 555 -24.06 -4.54 -16.29
N MET A 556 -22.95 -5.25 -16.00
CA MET A 556 -22.06 -5.81 -17.02
C MET A 556 -22.47 -7.23 -17.48
N THR A 557 -23.50 -7.83 -16.90
CA THR A 557 -23.90 -9.22 -17.22
C THR A 557 -24.22 -9.39 -18.72
N ALA A 558 -25.12 -8.55 -19.26
CA ALA A 558 -25.50 -8.63 -20.67
C ALA A 558 -24.34 -8.31 -21.64
N PRO A 559 -23.54 -7.23 -21.44
CA PRO A 559 -22.34 -6.99 -22.24
C PRO A 559 -21.37 -8.18 -22.26
N LEU A 560 -21.12 -8.81 -21.11
CA LEU A 560 -20.21 -9.96 -20.99
C LEU A 560 -20.75 -11.19 -21.73
N HIS A 561 -22.05 -11.44 -21.65
CA HIS A 561 -22.70 -12.53 -22.39
C HIS A 561 -22.62 -12.30 -23.90
N ALA A 562 -22.79 -11.05 -24.34
CA ALA A 562 -22.68 -10.69 -25.75
C ALA A 562 -21.27 -10.94 -26.31
N ILE A 563 -20.23 -10.46 -25.62
CA ILE A 563 -18.84 -10.69 -26.09
C ILE A 563 -18.45 -12.17 -26.01
N PHE A 564 -18.88 -12.91 -24.98
CA PHE A 564 -18.60 -14.34 -24.86
C PHE A 564 -19.28 -15.14 -25.98
N SER A 565 -20.55 -14.84 -26.28
CA SER A 565 -21.32 -15.51 -27.32
C SER A 565 -20.78 -15.27 -28.73
N SER A 566 -20.02 -14.19 -28.93
CA SER A 566 -19.35 -13.89 -30.21
C SER A 566 -18.15 -14.80 -30.52
N LEU A 567 -17.64 -15.54 -29.53
CA LEU A 567 -16.48 -16.42 -29.70
C LEU A 567 -16.85 -17.74 -30.42
N PRO A 568 -15.89 -18.40 -31.09
CA PRO A 568 -16.08 -19.77 -31.58
C PRO A 568 -16.41 -20.76 -30.45
N ALA A 569 -17.25 -21.76 -30.75
CA ALA A 569 -17.73 -22.74 -29.75
C ALA A 569 -16.59 -23.48 -29.01
N ASP A 570 -15.49 -23.78 -29.69
CA ASP A 570 -14.32 -24.43 -29.07
C ASP A 570 -13.67 -23.52 -28.00
N LYS A 571 -13.57 -22.21 -28.28
CA LYS A 571 -13.06 -21.23 -27.32
C LYS A 571 -14.03 -21.02 -26.16
N GLN A 572 -15.34 -20.98 -26.44
CA GLN A 572 -16.35 -20.88 -25.39
C GLN A 572 -16.23 -22.05 -24.40
N LYS A 573 -16.06 -23.29 -24.90
CA LYS A 573 -15.90 -24.48 -24.06
C LYS A 573 -14.63 -24.43 -23.21
N ASP A 574 -13.49 -24.06 -23.79
CA ASP A 574 -12.22 -23.93 -23.06
C ASP A 574 -12.31 -22.84 -21.98
N LEU A 575 -12.82 -21.66 -22.33
CA LEU A 575 -13.00 -20.56 -21.38
C LEU A 575 -13.96 -20.92 -20.25
N THR A 576 -15.06 -21.62 -20.53
CA THR A 576 -16.02 -22.06 -19.49
C THR A 576 -15.32 -22.90 -18.42
N ALA A 577 -14.46 -23.83 -18.82
CA ALA A 577 -13.71 -24.67 -17.88
C ALA A 577 -12.72 -23.85 -17.02
N GLN A 578 -12.06 -22.85 -17.61
CA GLN A 578 -11.16 -21.95 -16.89
C GLN A 578 -11.94 -21.03 -15.92
N LEU A 579 -13.10 -20.53 -16.33
CA LEU A 579 -13.98 -19.70 -15.50
C LEU A 579 -14.56 -20.48 -14.32
N ASP A 580 -14.91 -21.75 -14.49
CA ASP A 580 -15.34 -22.63 -13.38
C ASP A 580 -14.23 -22.84 -12.35
N GLN A 581 -12.99 -23.00 -12.81
CA GLN A 581 -11.83 -23.10 -11.93
C GLN A 581 -11.62 -21.79 -11.16
N HIS A 582 -11.70 -20.65 -11.85
CA HIS A 582 -11.52 -19.35 -11.24
C HIS A 582 -12.65 -19.00 -10.25
N ALA A 583 -13.90 -19.33 -10.56
CA ALA A 583 -15.03 -19.17 -9.65
C ALA A 583 -14.82 -19.94 -8.33
N LYS A 584 -14.31 -21.18 -8.40
CA LYS A 584 -13.94 -21.96 -7.20
C LYS A 584 -12.79 -21.31 -6.43
N HIS A 585 -11.80 -20.74 -7.12
CA HIS A 585 -10.71 -20.01 -6.49
C HIS A 585 -11.24 -18.77 -5.74
N LEU A 586 -12.13 -17.99 -6.35
CA LEU A 586 -12.79 -16.84 -5.71
C LEU A 586 -13.57 -17.23 -4.44
N GLN A 587 -14.34 -18.32 -4.50
CA GLN A 587 -15.05 -18.85 -3.32
C GLN A 587 -14.06 -19.25 -2.21
N HIS A 588 -12.94 -19.89 -2.57
CA HIS A 588 -11.87 -20.22 -1.63
C HIS A 588 -11.27 -18.96 -0.99
N LEU A 589 -10.91 -17.94 -1.76
CA LEU A 589 -10.38 -16.67 -1.25
C LEU A 589 -11.36 -15.99 -0.29
N LYS A 590 -12.65 -15.95 -0.64
CA LYS A 590 -13.71 -15.37 0.21
C LYS A 590 -13.81 -16.10 1.55
N SER A 591 -13.74 -17.43 1.55
CA SER A 591 -13.76 -18.25 2.77
C SER A 591 -12.52 -18.03 3.67
N THR A 592 -11.34 -17.92 3.06
CA THR A 592 -10.06 -17.67 3.77
C THR A 592 -10.06 -16.28 4.40
N SER A 593 -10.49 -15.26 3.66
CA SER A 593 -10.64 -13.89 4.14
C SER A 593 -11.56 -13.80 5.37
N ARG A 594 -12.74 -14.44 5.32
CA ARG A 594 -13.69 -14.48 6.46
C ARG A 594 -13.07 -15.13 7.69
N SER A 595 -12.38 -16.25 7.51
CA SER A 595 -11.68 -16.96 8.59
C SER A 595 -10.58 -16.10 9.24
N ARG A 596 -9.92 -15.26 8.45
CA ARG A 596 -8.87 -14.34 8.90
C ARG A 596 -9.40 -13.16 9.69
N LEU A 597 -10.46 -12.51 9.20
CA LEU A 597 -11.15 -11.46 9.94
C LEU A 597 -11.57 -11.95 11.34
N LYS A 598 -12.12 -13.17 11.41
CA LYS A 598 -12.46 -13.83 12.68
C LYS A 598 -11.26 -14.00 13.62
N THR A 599 -10.09 -14.34 13.09
CA THR A 599 -8.87 -14.52 13.89
C THR A 599 -8.35 -13.20 14.47
N ILE A 600 -8.35 -12.13 13.67
CA ILE A 600 -7.89 -10.80 14.09
C ILE A 600 -8.83 -10.24 15.17
N LEU A 601 -10.14 -10.39 14.98
CA LEU A 601 -11.13 -9.90 15.93
C LEU A 601 -11.00 -10.56 17.30
N VAL A 602 -10.82 -11.90 17.34
CA VAL A 602 -10.60 -12.65 18.58
C VAL A 602 -9.31 -12.23 19.30
N SER A 603 -8.30 -11.81 18.54
CA SER A 603 -6.98 -11.42 19.08
C SER A 603 -6.93 -9.95 19.53
N SER A 604 -7.93 -9.13 19.16
CA SER A 604 -8.02 -7.69 19.48
C SER A 604 -9.33 -7.30 20.16
N PRO A 605 -9.68 -7.86 21.35
CA PRO A 605 -10.92 -7.49 22.02
C PRO A 605 -10.97 -5.99 22.25
N SER A 606 -12.06 -5.36 21.80
CA SER A 606 -12.34 -3.95 22.07
C SER A 606 -12.55 -3.77 23.56
N THR A 607 -11.64 -3.06 24.24
CA THR A 607 -11.84 -2.56 25.61
C THR A 607 -12.89 -1.46 25.59
N ALA A 608 -14.15 -1.85 25.48
CA ALA A 608 -15.30 -1.00 25.71
C ALA A 608 -16.39 -1.87 26.34
N THR A 609 -16.21 -2.22 27.61
CA THR A 609 -17.30 -2.68 28.45
C THR A 609 -17.33 -1.77 29.67
N SER A 610 -18.27 -0.83 29.66
CA SER A 610 -18.58 0.04 30.78
C SER A 610 -19.02 -0.83 31.96
N THR A 611 -18.23 -0.86 33.03
CA THR A 611 -18.62 -1.53 34.27
C THR A 611 -19.66 -0.65 34.98
N THR A 612 -20.94 -1.02 34.86
CA THR A 612 -22.00 -0.49 35.72
C THR A 612 -21.78 -1.06 37.12
N THR A 613 -21.20 -0.29 38.03
CA THR A 613 -21.08 -0.65 39.45
C THR A 613 -22.45 -0.50 40.12
N SER A 614 -23.18 -1.60 40.23
CA SER A 614 -24.26 -1.74 41.20
C SER A 614 -23.65 -1.86 42.60
N TYR A 615 -23.82 -0.83 43.41
CA TYR A 615 -23.56 -0.86 44.84
C TYR A 615 -24.62 -1.73 45.52
N ASP A 616 -24.20 -2.87 46.07
CA ASP A 616 -24.95 -3.56 47.14
C ASP A 616 -24.07 -3.69 48.38
N ASN A 617 -24.49 -2.97 49.42
CA ASN A 617 -23.98 -3.05 50.78
C ASN A 617 -24.64 -4.22 51.50
N ASN A 618 -23.84 -5.12 52.09
CA ASN A 618 -24.20 -5.71 53.40
C ASN A 618 -22.98 -6.37 54.10
N THR A 619 -22.47 -5.63 55.07
CA THR A 619 -22.19 -6.01 56.47
C THR A 619 -21.66 -7.40 56.86
N THR A 620 -20.55 -7.29 57.61
CA THR A 620 -20.19 -7.93 58.90
C THR A 620 -19.33 -9.20 58.98
N LYS A 621 -18.17 -8.96 59.58
CA LYS A 621 -17.51 -9.64 60.73
C LYS A 621 -16.44 -10.71 60.44
N ASP A 622 -15.22 -10.24 60.68
CA ASP A 622 -14.05 -10.97 61.16
C ASP A 622 -14.36 -12.01 62.24
N LYS A 623 -13.67 -13.16 62.20
CA LYS A 623 -12.62 -13.50 63.18
C LYS A 623 -11.95 -14.86 62.95
N ASP A 624 -10.66 -14.87 63.34
CA ASP A 624 -9.77 -16.01 63.67
C ASP A 624 -9.28 -16.83 62.44
N ASP A 625 -8.04 -17.31 62.30
CA ASP A 625 -6.92 -17.52 63.22
C ASP A 625 -5.61 -17.72 62.42
N LEU A 626 -4.46 -17.63 63.09
CA LEU A 626 -3.13 -17.88 62.56
C LEU A 626 -2.91 -19.37 62.24
N THR A 627 -2.17 -19.70 61.18
CA THR A 627 -0.86 -20.40 61.29
C THR A 627 -0.28 -20.79 59.93
N ASN A 628 1.04 -20.68 59.89
CA ASN A 628 1.95 -20.91 58.78
C ASN A 628 2.28 -22.42 58.68
N ARG A 629 2.07 -23.07 57.52
CA ARG A 629 2.72 -24.34 57.10
C ARG A 629 2.42 -24.67 55.62
N HIS A 630 3.47 -24.72 54.79
CA HIS A 630 3.52 -25.52 53.54
C HIS A 630 3.47 -27.04 53.87
N PRO A 631 3.19 -28.01 52.94
CA PRO A 631 3.22 -28.04 51.46
C PRO A 631 1.98 -28.83 50.86
N PRO A 632 1.96 -29.44 49.64
CA PRO A 632 2.77 -29.33 48.42
C PRO A 632 1.94 -28.89 47.18
N ALA A 633 2.65 -28.63 46.08
CA ALA A 633 2.10 -28.25 44.79
C ALA A 633 1.22 -29.36 44.18
N THR A 634 -0.08 -29.08 44.02
CA THR A 634 -0.97 -29.74 43.08
C THR A 634 -1.13 -28.86 41.84
N SER A 635 -0.72 -29.37 40.70
CA SER A 635 -0.90 -28.81 39.36
C SER A 635 -2.38 -28.55 39.06
N PRO A 636 -2.77 -27.36 38.56
CA PRO A 636 -4.05 -27.16 37.92
C PRO A 636 -4.05 -27.78 36.50
N PRO A 637 -5.21 -28.22 36.00
CA PRO A 637 -5.31 -28.99 34.76
C PRO A 637 -4.89 -28.15 33.56
N THR A 638 -4.13 -28.78 32.67
CA THR A 638 -3.80 -28.30 31.34
C THR A 638 -5.06 -27.92 30.59
N SER A 639 -5.34 -26.62 30.49
CA SER A 639 -6.20 -26.09 29.45
C SER A 639 -5.57 -26.42 28.09
N PRO A 640 -6.34 -26.94 27.11
CA PRO A 640 -5.80 -27.28 25.81
C PRO A 640 -5.26 -26.00 25.17
N LYS A 641 -3.95 -25.98 24.87
CA LYS A 641 -3.32 -24.94 24.07
C LYS A 641 -4.13 -24.78 22.79
N ALA A 642 -4.66 -23.57 22.57
CA ALA A 642 -5.26 -23.22 21.29
C ALA A 642 -4.28 -23.57 20.17
N PRO A 643 -4.72 -24.24 19.09
CA PRO A 643 -3.83 -24.60 17.99
C PRO A 643 -3.26 -23.31 17.40
N HIS A 644 -1.93 -23.26 17.24
CA HIS A 644 -1.26 -22.20 16.51
C HIS A 644 -1.97 -22.00 15.17
N ALA A 645 -2.55 -20.81 14.97
CA ALA A 645 -3.25 -20.46 13.74
C ALA A 645 -2.31 -20.63 12.55
N LYS A 646 -2.71 -21.47 11.59
CA LYS A 646 -2.01 -21.70 10.33
C LYS A 646 -1.81 -20.34 9.64
N GLY A 647 -0.56 -19.98 9.36
CA GLY A 647 -0.19 -18.73 8.71
C GLY A 647 -0.44 -18.77 7.20
N THR A 648 -1.65 -18.48 6.72
CA THR A 648 -1.90 -17.99 5.35
C THR A 648 -1.40 -16.54 5.19
N THR A 649 -0.93 -16.17 4.01
CA THR A 649 -0.40 -14.82 3.69
C THR A 649 -1.46 -13.73 3.54
N HIS A 650 -2.72 -14.12 3.48
CA HIS A 650 -3.86 -13.26 3.19
C HIS A 650 -4.43 -12.65 4.47
N GLY A 651 -4.52 -11.32 4.56
CA GLY A 651 -5.32 -10.64 5.59
C GLY A 651 -6.82 -10.63 5.25
N PRO A 652 -7.66 -9.91 6.01
CA PRO A 652 -9.07 -9.74 5.67
C PRO A 652 -9.20 -8.98 4.35
N GLY A 653 -10.16 -9.39 3.53
CA GLY A 653 -10.39 -8.88 2.18
C GLY A 653 -9.63 -9.66 1.09
N MET A 654 -10.23 -9.77 -0.10
CA MET A 654 -9.58 -10.41 -1.26
C MET A 654 -8.47 -9.53 -1.88
N TYR A 655 -8.47 -8.21 -1.61
CA TYR A 655 -7.50 -7.26 -2.15
C TYR A 655 -6.05 -7.62 -1.80
N LEU A 656 -5.78 -8.10 -0.58
CA LEU A 656 -4.44 -8.53 -0.19
C LEU A 656 -3.99 -9.74 -1.02
N SER A 657 -4.90 -10.68 -1.28
CA SER A 657 -4.60 -11.82 -2.16
C SER A 657 -4.29 -11.39 -3.57
N ARG A 658 -5.06 -10.44 -4.11
CA ARG A 658 -4.84 -9.88 -5.45
C ARG A 658 -3.51 -9.16 -5.53
N TRP A 659 -3.19 -8.36 -4.51
CA TRP A 659 -1.90 -7.69 -4.43
C TRP A 659 -0.74 -8.69 -4.41
N HIS A 660 -0.81 -9.75 -3.59
CA HIS A 660 0.22 -10.79 -3.59
C HIS A 660 0.34 -11.53 -4.90
N ALA A 661 -0.78 -11.89 -5.54
CA ALA A 661 -0.74 -12.58 -6.83
C ALA A 661 0.03 -11.75 -7.88
N LEU A 662 -0.24 -10.44 -7.96
CA LEU A 662 0.46 -9.52 -8.88
C LEU A 662 1.94 -9.31 -8.53
N LEU A 663 2.28 -9.34 -7.24
CA LEU A 663 3.68 -9.29 -6.79
C LEU A 663 4.40 -10.59 -7.15
N ASP A 664 3.78 -11.72 -6.84
CA ASP A 664 4.34 -13.06 -6.95
C ASP A 664 4.51 -13.48 -8.42
N SER A 665 3.65 -13.02 -9.33
CA SER A 665 3.72 -13.30 -10.76
C SER A 665 4.78 -12.47 -11.52
N THR A 666 5.30 -11.41 -10.89
CA THR A 666 6.30 -10.50 -11.48
C THR A 666 7.50 -11.26 -12.03
N LEU A 667 7.86 -11.03 -13.29
CA LEU A 667 9.07 -11.61 -13.87
C LEU A 667 10.31 -10.97 -13.26
N ILE A 668 11.30 -11.82 -12.94
CA ILE A 668 12.58 -11.43 -12.38
C ILE A 668 13.70 -12.11 -13.17
N THR A 669 14.78 -11.39 -13.44
CA THR A 669 15.92 -11.94 -14.16
C THR A 669 16.50 -13.20 -13.48
N PRO A 670 17.03 -14.18 -14.24
CA PRO A 670 17.67 -15.37 -13.69
C PRO A 670 18.71 -15.08 -12.59
N ALA A 671 18.78 -15.97 -11.59
CA ALA A 671 19.72 -15.83 -10.47
C ALA A 671 21.18 -16.11 -10.86
N THR A 672 21.39 -16.96 -11.86
CA THR A 672 22.71 -17.35 -12.40
C THR A 672 22.85 -16.84 -13.83
N ILE A 673 24.08 -16.85 -14.37
CA ILE A 673 24.39 -16.42 -15.74
C ILE A 673 23.43 -17.04 -16.77
N HIS A 674 23.19 -18.36 -16.63
CA HIS A 674 22.18 -19.11 -17.37
C HIS A 674 21.21 -19.74 -16.39
N GLY A 675 19.91 -19.60 -16.64
CA GLY A 675 18.89 -20.15 -15.77
C GLY A 675 17.49 -19.69 -16.15
N PRO A 676 16.44 -20.34 -15.63
CA PRO A 676 15.08 -19.94 -15.92
C PRO A 676 14.81 -18.53 -15.40
N VAL A 677 13.94 -17.81 -16.13
CA VAL A 677 13.37 -16.56 -15.63
C VAL A 677 12.62 -16.85 -14.34
N ARG A 678 12.88 -16.05 -13.31
CA ARG A 678 12.28 -16.18 -11.98
C ARG A 678 10.98 -15.40 -11.87
N ARG A 679 10.26 -15.64 -10.79
CA ARG A 679 9.02 -14.99 -10.38
C ARG A 679 9.20 -14.24 -9.06
N GLY A 680 8.33 -13.27 -8.78
CA GLY A 680 8.35 -12.48 -7.55
C GLY A 680 8.30 -13.32 -6.28
N TYR A 681 7.57 -14.44 -6.29
CA TYR A 681 7.49 -15.32 -5.12
C TYR A 681 8.81 -16.02 -4.79
N GLU A 682 9.72 -16.17 -5.76
CA GLU A 682 11.03 -16.82 -5.58
C GLU A 682 12.01 -15.85 -4.91
N VAL A 683 11.90 -14.55 -5.21
CA VAL A 683 12.86 -13.54 -4.75
C VAL A 683 12.40 -12.77 -3.51
N LYS A 684 11.16 -13.00 -3.07
CA LYS A 684 10.59 -12.37 -1.89
C LYS A 684 11.38 -12.81 -0.66
N GLY A 685 12.19 -11.89 -0.15
CA GLY A 685 13.09 -12.19 0.95
C GLY A 685 14.43 -12.82 0.52
N GLU A 686 14.86 -12.63 -0.72
CA GLU A 686 16.25 -12.87 -1.17
C GLU A 686 17.08 -11.59 -1.25
N LEU A 687 16.50 -10.46 -1.67
CA LEU A 687 17.13 -9.14 -1.71
C LEU A 687 16.08 -8.09 -1.28
N ASP A 688 16.42 -7.16 -0.39
CA ASP A 688 15.59 -5.97 -0.17
C ASP A 688 15.69 -5.06 -1.41
N GLY A 689 14.80 -4.08 -1.57
CA GLY A 689 14.84 -3.13 -2.69
C GLY A 689 16.10 -2.23 -2.73
N LYS A 690 17.10 -2.52 -1.90
CA LYS A 690 18.44 -1.93 -1.89
C LYS A 690 19.52 -2.92 -2.37
N GLY A 691 19.15 -4.14 -2.76
CA GLY A 691 20.08 -5.18 -3.18
C GLY A 691 20.76 -5.92 -2.02
N LEU A 692 20.36 -5.70 -0.76
CA LEU A 692 20.91 -6.44 0.36
C LEU A 692 20.21 -7.78 0.48
N LYS A 693 20.94 -8.87 0.70
CA LYS A 693 20.30 -10.12 1.13
C LYS A 693 19.47 -9.85 2.37
N THR A 694 18.16 -10.04 2.26
CA THR A 694 17.26 -9.97 3.40
C THR A 694 17.59 -11.14 4.31
N ASP A 695 18.47 -10.91 5.28
CA ASP A 695 18.58 -11.74 6.47
C ASP A 695 17.25 -11.60 7.25
N THR A 696 16.18 -12.21 6.77
CA THR A 696 14.95 -12.33 7.55
C THR A 696 15.24 -13.34 8.66
N LEU A 697 15.34 -12.79 9.87
CA LEU A 697 15.13 -13.26 11.25
C LEU A 697 14.86 -14.75 11.55
N ILE A 698 14.42 -15.58 10.60
CA ILE A 698 14.08 -17.00 10.80
C ILE A 698 15.27 -17.94 10.53
N ALA A 699 16.20 -17.58 9.64
CA ALA A 699 17.28 -18.49 9.22
C ALA A 699 18.27 -18.86 10.34
N ARG A 700 18.56 -17.94 11.29
CA ARG A 700 19.51 -18.21 12.38
C ARG A 700 18.91 -18.96 13.59
N GLY A 701 17.59 -18.94 13.77
CA GLY A 701 16.92 -19.65 14.86
C GLY A 701 16.84 -21.17 14.67
N ALA A 702 16.87 -21.63 13.42
CA ALA A 702 16.86 -23.06 13.09
C ALA A 702 18.25 -23.71 13.21
N ALA A 703 19.31 -22.96 12.91
CA ALA A 703 20.69 -23.45 13.04
C ALA A 703 21.08 -23.75 14.51
N HIS A 704 20.55 -22.98 15.46
CA HIS A 704 20.85 -23.19 16.89
C HIS A 704 20.08 -24.35 17.54
N ARG A 705 19.05 -24.90 16.87
CA ARG A 705 18.24 -26.01 17.39
C ARG A 705 18.71 -27.40 16.92
N ARG A 706 19.77 -27.48 16.11
CA ARG A 706 20.34 -28.74 15.58
C ARG A 706 21.78 -29.04 16.05
N LEU A 707 22.27 -28.38 17.09
CA LEU A 707 23.51 -28.76 17.77
C LEU A 707 23.16 -29.52 19.05
N GLY A 708 22.73 -30.78 18.89
CA GLY A 708 22.29 -31.60 20.00
C GLY A 708 21.98 -33.05 19.63
N SER A 709 22.77 -33.69 18.77
CA SER A 709 23.03 -35.13 18.85
C SER A 709 24.14 -35.51 17.87
N ARG A 710 25.01 -36.40 18.33
CA ARG A 710 26.28 -36.78 17.75
C ARG A 710 26.12 -38.17 17.16
N GLU A 711 26.21 -38.34 15.84
CA GLU A 711 26.61 -39.62 15.25
C GLU A 711 27.23 -39.44 13.86
N ARG A 712 28.47 -39.92 13.73
CA ARG A 712 29.22 -40.01 12.48
C ARG A 712 28.78 -41.27 11.73
N LYS A 713 28.39 -41.15 10.47
CA LYS A 713 28.62 -42.17 9.44
C LYS A 713 28.63 -41.54 8.04
N SER A 714 29.36 -42.21 7.16
CA SER A 714 30.02 -41.76 5.93
C SER A 714 29.12 -41.57 4.71
N GLY A 715 29.55 -40.67 3.82
CA GLY A 715 29.46 -40.85 2.37
C GLY A 715 28.17 -40.35 1.70
N GLY A 716 28.25 -39.16 1.09
CA GLY A 716 27.23 -38.62 0.20
C GLY A 716 27.44 -37.11 0.02
N VAL A 717 27.83 -36.70 -1.18
CA VAL A 717 27.93 -35.28 -1.57
C VAL A 717 26.50 -34.78 -1.76
N ASP A 718 25.94 -34.14 -0.73
CA ASP A 718 24.72 -33.35 -0.87
C ASP A 718 25.10 -31.90 -1.13
N THR A 719 25.04 -31.53 -2.41
CA THR A 719 25.04 -30.14 -2.89
C THR A 719 23.86 -29.39 -2.28
N VAL A 720 24.12 -28.49 -1.35
CA VAL A 720 23.12 -27.56 -0.79
C VAL A 720 22.80 -26.52 -1.86
N ASN A 721 21.63 -26.66 -2.51
CA ASN A 721 21.14 -25.72 -3.52
C ASN A 721 20.84 -24.34 -2.90
N VAL A 722 21.45 -23.31 -3.45
CA VAL A 722 21.38 -21.89 -3.01
C VAL A 722 20.14 -21.20 -3.60
N ALA A 723 18.94 -21.77 -3.40
CA ALA A 723 17.70 -21.28 -4.04
C ALA A 723 16.46 -21.23 -3.12
N GLU A 724 16.64 -21.19 -1.81
CA GLU A 724 15.51 -21.21 -0.85
C GLU A 724 15.19 -19.82 -0.27
N GLY A 725 14.55 -18.94 -1.05
CA GLY A 725 14.07 -17.61 -0.62
C GLY A 725 13.13 -17.62 0.60
N THR A 726 13.11 -16.62 1.46
CA THR A 726 12.60 -16.77 2.84
C THR A 726 11.05 -16.76 2.98
N GLY A 727 10.48 -17.92 3.39
CA GLY A 727 9.07 -18.12 3.73
C GLY A 727 8.84 -19.53 4.28
N ASP A 728 7.79 -19.77 5.09
CA ASP A 728 7.42 -21.14 5.48
C ASP A 728 7.16 -21.96 4.20
N SER A 729 7.58 -23.22 4.17
CA SER A 729 7.36 -24.14 3.05
C SER A 729 5.91 -24.16 2.55
N LEU A 730 4.96 -23.98 3.47
CA LEU A 730 3.53 -23.85 3.19
C LEU A 730 3.19 -22.53 2.50
N GLU A 731 3.70 -21.41 3.02
CA GLU A 731 3.53 -20.08 2.44
C GLU A 731 4.09 -20.00 1.01
N ARG A 732 5.27 -20.57 0.75
CA ARG A 732 5.81 -20.64 -0.62
C ARG A 732 4.89 -21.43 -1.56
N ARG A 733 4.32 -22.53 -1.06
CA ARG A 733 3.38 -23.36 -1.85
C ARG A 733 2.10 -22.60 -2.18
N GLU A 734 1.59 -21.80 -1.25
CA GLU A 734 0.44 -20.93 -1.49
C GLU A 734 0.76 -19.84 -2.52
N ARG A 735 1.88 -19.14 -2.38
CA ARG A 735 2.31 -18.12 -3.36
C ARG A 735 2.52 -18.68 -4.76
N LYS A 736 3.14 -19.86 -4.85
CA LYS A 736 3.32 -20.56 -6.14
C LYS A 736 1.98 -20.93 -6.77
N ARG A 737 0.99 -21.33 -5.95
CA ARG A 737 -0.37 -21.61 -6.43
C ARG A 737 -1.04 -20.33 -6.93
N ASP A 738 -0.92 -19.23 -6.20
CA ASP A 738 -1.54 -17.95 -6.55
C ASP A 738 -0.89 -17.38 -7.84
N CYS A 739 0.44 -17.51 -8.00
CA CYS A 739 1.13 -17.21 -9.26
C CYS A 739 0.64 -18.07 -10.43
N ALA A 740 0.41 -19.37 -10.23
CA ALA A 740 -0.11 -20.25 -11.26
C ALA A 740 -1.57 -19.94 -11.61
N GLU A 741 -2.33 -19.37 -10.68
CA GLU A 741 -3.68 -18.87 -10.96
C GLU A 741 -3.62 -17.60 -11.83
N GLU A 742 -2.68 -16.70 -11.55
CA GLU A 742 -2.46 -15.49 -12.34
C GLU A 742 -2.13 -15.80 -13.82
N GLU A 743 -1.26 -16.78 -14.06
CA GLU A 743 -0.94 -17.23 -15.43
C GLU A 743 -2.15 -17.85 -16.17
N LYS A 744 -3.10 -18.44 -15.44
CA LYS A 744 -4.32 -18.99 -16.05
C LYS A 744 -5.31 -17.89 -16.38
N THR A 745 -5.53 -16.94 -15.48
CA THR A 745 -6.44 -15.83 -15.71
C THR A 745 -5.93 -14.92 -16.83
N GLU A 746 -4.61 -14.79 -17.01
CA GLU A 746 -4.02 -14.08 -18.14
C GLU A 746 -4.41 -14.71 -19.50
N LYS A 747 -4.60 -16.03 -19.58
CA LYS A 747 -5.08 -16.69 -20.81
C LYS A 747 -6.53 -16.35 -21.11
N VAL A 748 -7.38 -16.34 -20.08
CA VAL A 748 -8.78 -15.91 -20.18
C VAL A 748 -8.84 -14.45 -20.64
N TRP A 749 -8.02 -13.59 -20.04
CA TRP A 749 -7.88 -12.19 -20.43
C TRP A 749 -7.53 -12.03 -21.91
N LYS A 750 -6.43 -12.64 -22.37
CA LYS A 750 -5.98 -12.57 -23.77
C LYS A 750 -7.03 -13.06 -24.77
N ALA A 751 -7.82 -14.08 -24.39
CA ALA A 751 -8.88 -14.60 -25.26
C ALA A 751 -10.08 -13.64 -25.41
N MET A 752 -10.31 -12.80 -24.41
CA MET A 752 -11.47 -11.89 -24.31
C MET A 752 -11.10 -10.41 -24.58
N GLN A 753 -9.81 -10.09 -24.61
CA GLN A 753 -9.29 -8.72 -24.62
C GLN A 753 -9.88 -7.86 -25.74
N ASP A 754 -9.95 -8.36 -26.98
CA ASP A 754 -10.44 -7.56 -28.12
C ASP A 754 -11.91 -7.15 -27.94
N GLY A 755 -12.75 -8.09 -27.49
CA GLY A 755 -14.16 -7.82 -27.21
C GLY A 755 -14.33 -6.88 -26.01
N TRP A 756 -13.54 -7.11 -24.96
CA TRP A 756 -13.57 -6.28 -23.75
C TRP A 756 -13.09 -4.85 -24.00
N VAL A 757 -12.02 -4.65 -24.77
CA VAL A 757 -11.56 -3.33 -25.18
C VAL A 757 -12.66 -2.59 -25.94
N GLY A 758 -13.45 -3.29 -26.77
CA GLY A 758 -14.64 -2.72 -27.41
C GLY A 758 -15.67 -2.20 -26.41
N VAL A 759 -15.95 -2.96 -25.35
CA VAL A 759 -16.85 -2.55 -24.26
C VAL A 759 -16.27 -1.34 -23.51
N CYS A 760 -14.97 -1.38 -23.17
CA CYS A 760 -14.31 -0.28 -22.48
C CYS A 760 -14.23 1.00 -23.31
N ARG A 761 -14.17 0.91 -24.64
CA ARG A 761 -14.27 2.10 -25.52
C ARG A 761 -15.63 2.80 -25.39
N GLY A 762 -16.70 2.05 -25.14
CA GLY A 762 -18.01 2.62 -24.83
C GLY A 762 -18.06 3.38 -23.50
N LEU A 763 -17.05 3.19 -22.63
CA LEU A 763 -16.88 3.92 -21.37
C LEU A 763 -16.06 5.20 -21.52
N GLU A 764 -15.58 5.50 -22.73
CA GLU A 764 -14.76 6.68 -22.97
C GLU A 764 -15.55 7.95 -22.64
N VAL A 765 -14.96 8.79 -21.79
CA VAL A 765 -15.52 10.10 -21.47
C VAL A 765 -15.01 11.09 -22.51
N MET A 766 -15.94 11.58 -23.33
CA MET A 766 -15.70 12.71 -24.23
C MET A 766 -15.68 13.98 -23.38
N GLY A 767 -14.59 14.73 -23.42
CA GLY A 767 -14.57 16.07 -22.83
C GLY A 767 -15.38 17.00 -23.71
N ASP A 768 -16.38 17.67 -23.14
CA ASP A 768 -17.13 18.74 -23.81
C ASP A 768 -16.28 20.01 -23.99
#